data_AF-A2U0U2-F1
#
_entry.id   AF-A2U0U2-F1
#
_cell.length_a   1.000
_cell.length_b   1.000
_cell.length_c   1.000
_cell.angle_alpha   90.00
_cell.angle_beta   90.00
_cell.angle_gamma   90.00
#
_symmetry.space_group_name_H-M   'P 1'
#
loop_
_entity.id
_entity.type
_entity.pdbx_description
1 polymer ?
#
loop_
_entity_poly.entity_id
_entity_poly.type
_entity_poly.pdbx_seq_one_letter_code
_entity_poly.pdbx_strand_id
1 'polypeptide(L)'
;MEQFYAPLDFNKIDKEIASLKGNAMVVEEIKNFSNYYKNNKSSKKIVENSASILANIRGNILDFTSSKDRLKLLDISNQLENILLIETQNWQTEDLVETIRKIEILTCASLGSGLLEFWEYDRIEKNFKSVTENKDVTIKELNNLLNTSRSIVEWSASLIKANYNEDVIKYTSFEPMAYGFIDDRVRNSIALSLGETVSKLGTFVAKVSKINNKVMSIDNQSAIRGLNPGYAYGELVVVDGDPNAIEVNTNKIYIFQNPPSELKPVAGIMTVSEGNLVSHVQLLARNLGIPNAALSNENLLDLKKFDGKKVFYAVSNKGNVILKPESDMSNEEEKLFEKVERSKNMIEVPVADIRLDVSKVINMREVEATDSGKLCGPKAANLGELKQLFPNQVVEGIIIPFGVFKSHMNLEMPNENKTYWEYLSNAFKQADAKKKNGVSDEMVEKYLLTSLAKLHKSILNIELDKSFVKDLKSNFQSAFKDDMGNVPVFLRSDTNMEDLKEFTGAGLNLTLFNIKNEAKILAGIKRVWASAYTERSFKWRQKYLLNPENVYPSILIIPSVDVDYSGVMITKGINAGAEEDLTVAFSRGAGGAVDGQSAETRLITKTDDYLLAPARQADYIRLPNYGGTKKYYTSFNKEILNEDNIDKIREFATQVRKKIGAKTGNKKQAYDVEFGFKDDKLWLFQIRPFVENKQAKSSDYLNSITPKISSSTKVNINEKI
;
A
#
# COMPACT_ATOMS: atom_id res chain seq x y z
N MET A 1 -5.92 -38.51 19.32
CA MET A 1 -4.49 -38.13 19.39
C MET A 1 -3.59 -39.23 18.87
N GLU A 2 -3.75 -40.50 19.24
CA GLU A 2 -2.90 -41.60 18.74
C GLU A 2 -2.81 -41.72 17.21
N GLN A 3 -3.90 -41.49 16.47
CA GLN A 3 -3.86 -41.45 15.00
C GLN A 3 -3.17 -40.22 14.41
N PHE A 4 -3.18 -39.08 15.10
CA PHE A 4 -2.58 -37.83 14.62
C PHE A 4 -1.07 -37.80 14.83
N TYR A 5 -0.59 -38.52 15.85
CA TYR A 5 0.83 -38.70 16.17
C TYR A 5 1.36 -40.09 15.75
N ALA A 6 0.57 -40.87 14.99
CA ALA A 6 1.03 -42.18 14.51
C ALA A 6 2.23 -41.98 13.56
N PRO A 7 3.29 -42.79 13.70
CA PRO A 7 4.37 -42.81 12.72
C PRO A 7 3.81 -43.06 11.33
N LEU A 8 4.37 -42.39 10.32
CA LEU A 8 3.92 -42.53 8.96
C LEU A 8 4.03 -43.97 8.47
N ASP A 9 2.94 -44.46 7.90
CA ASP A 9 2.86 -45.81 7.36
C ASP A 9 3.46 -45.85 5.95
N PHE A 10 4.78 -45.96 5.89
CA PHE A 10 5.49 -46.09 4.62
C PHE A 10 5.09 -47.35 3.83
N ASN A 11 4.52 -48.37 4.46
CA ASN A 11 3.99 -49.53 3.73
C ASN A 11 2.69 -49.19 3.00
N LYS A 12 1.87 -48.31 3.58
CA LYS A 12 0.70 -47.73 2.91
C LYS A 12 1.14 -46.81 1.77
N ILE A 13 2.09 -45.91 2.01
CA ILE A 13 2.66 -45.02 0.99
C ILE A 13 3.23 -45.83 -0.19
N ASP A 14 4.02 -46.88 0.06
CA ASP A 14 4.58 -47.72 -1.02
C ASP A 14 3.51 -48.42 -1.86
N LYS A 15 2.44 -48.91 -1.22
CA LYS A 15 1.30 -49.50 -1.93
C LYS A 15 0.56 -48.47 -2.78
N GLU A 16 0.38 -47.26 -2.25
CA GLU A 16 -0.23 -46.15 -2.98
C GLU A 16 0.63 -45.77 -4.17
N ILE A 17 1.95 -45.62 -4.00
CA ILE A 17 2.90 -45.29 -5.07
C ILE A 17 2.95 -46.38 -6.16
N ALA A 18 2.97 -47.66 -5.78
CA ALA A 18 2.99 -48.77 -6.74
C ALA A 18 1.76 -48.78 -7.66
N SER A 19 0.66 -48.16 -7.22
CA SER A 19 -0.57 -48.04 -7.98
C SER A 19 -0.68 -46.78 -8.84
N LEU A 20 0.23 -45.80 -8.67
CA LEU A 20 0.21 -44.55 -9.43
C LEU A 20 0.61 -44.80 -10.89
N LYS A 21 -0.18 -44.24 -11.82
CA LYS A 21 0.12 -44.22 -13.25
C LYS A 21 0.21 -42.77 -13.71
N GLY A 22 1.36 -42.34 -14.21
CA GLY A 22 1.58 -40.95 -14.60
C GLY A 22 3.07 -40.61 -14.71
N ASN A 23 3.44 -39.42 -14.24
CA ASN A 23 4.79 -38.89 -14.31
C ASN A 23 5.80 -39.82 -13.61
N ALA A 24 6.67 -40.47 -14.38
CA ALA A 24 7.60 -41.48 -13.89
C ALA A 24 8.65 -40.90 -12.94
N MET A 25 9.07 -39.66 -13.16
CA MET A 25 10.06 -38.98 -12.33
C MET A 25 9.51 -38.75 -10.91
N VAL A 26 8.29 -38.19 -10.79
CA VAL A 26 7.64 -38.00 -9.48
C VAL A 26 7.47 -39.34 -8.75
N VAL A 27 7.01 -40.37 -9.45
CA VAL A 27 6.82 -41.71 -8.85
C VAL A 27 8.15 -42.30 -8.37
N GLU A 28 9.23 -42.15 -9.14
CA GLU A 28 10.56 -42.66 -8.79
C GLU A 28 11.17 -41.91 -7.61
N GLU A 29 11.04 -40.59 -7.55
CA GLU A 29 11.50 -39.80 -6.41
C GLU A 29 10.84 -40.21 -5.10
N ILE A 30 9.51 -40.40 -5.10
CA ILE A 30 8.79 -40.81 -3.88
C ILE A 30 9.24 -42.23 -3.46
N LYS A 31 9.46 -43.16 -4.41
CA LYS A 31 10.00 -44.50 -4.11
C LYS A 31 11.39 -44.43 -3.49
N ASN A 32 12.27 -43.62 -4.08
CA ASN A 32 13.64 -43.45 -3.59
C ASN A 32 13.65 -42.83 -2.20
N PHE A 33 12.78 -41.86 -1.93
CA PHE A 33 12.61 -41.28 -0.61
C PHE A 33 12.08 -42.28 0.42
N SER A 34 11.07 -43.08 0.10
CA SER A 34 10.58 -44.14 0.99
C SER A 34 11.70 -45.13 1.37
N ASN A 35 12.48 -45.57 0.39
CA ASN A 35 13.65 -46.43 0.63
C ASN A 35 14.72 -45.75 1.48
N TYR A 36 14.99 -44.46 1.24
CA TYR A 36 15.95 -43.70 2.03
C TYR A 36 15.48 -43.57 3.49
N TYR A 37 14.24 -43.16 3.72
CA TYR A 37 13.68 -42.91 5.06
C TYR A 37 13.68 -44.18 5.93
N LYS A 38 13.44 -45.36 5.33
CA LYS A 38 13.51 -46.65 6.04
C LYS A 38 14.92 -47.00 6.51
N ASN A 39 15.95 -46.59 5.77
CA ASN A 39 17.33 -47.01 5.97
C ASN A 39 18.21 -45.95 6.64
N ASN A 40 17.84 -44.66 6.56
CA ASN A 40 18.64 -43.53 7.02
C ASN A 40 17.75 -42.49 7.72
N LYS A 41 18.28 -41.88 8.80
CA LYS A 41 17.54 -40.92 9.65
C LYS A 41 18.16 -39.52 9.73
N SER A 42 18.87 -39.08 8.69
CA SER A 42 19.37 -37.69 8.67
C SER A 42 18.21 -36.72 8.42
N SER A 43 17.85 -35.94 9.44
CA SER A 43 16.80 -34.91 9.34
C SER A 43 17.04 -33.95 8.18
N LYS A 44 18.29 -33.48 7.99
CA LYS A 44 18.69 -32.67 6.83
C LYS A 44 18.25 -33.28 5.50
N LYS A 45 18.62 -34.55 5.26
CA LYS A 45 18.34 -35.19 3.98
C LYS A 45 16.85 -35.50 3.80
N ILE A 46 16.15 -35.78 4.90
CA ILE A 46 14.70 -35.98 4.90
C ILE A 46 13.99 -34.68 4.48
N VAL A 47 14.38 -33.55 5.06
CA VAL A 47 13.83 -32.23 4.72
C VAL A 47 14.13 -31.87 3.27
N GLU A 48 15.38 -32.03 2.81
CA GLU A 48 15.77 -31.77 1.42
C GLU A 48 14.91 -32.55 0.42
N ASN A 49 14.78 -33.86 0.62
CA ASN A 49 14.04 -34.71 -0.31
C ASN A 49 12.52 -34.43 -0.24
N SER A 50 11.97 -34.22 0.96
CA SER A 50 10.53 -33.93 1.12
C SER A 50 10.14 -32.61 0.45
N ALA A 51 10.97 -31.56 0.60
CA ALA A 51 10.75 -30.28 -0.05
C ALA A 51 10.74 -30.39 -1.58
N SER A 52 11.71 -31.12 -2.15
CA SER A 52 11.81 -31.36 -3.59
C SER A 52 10.60 -32.13 -4.12
N ILE A 53 10.22 -33.22 -3.43
CA ILE A 53 9.08 -34.05 -3.83
C ILE A 53 7.78 -33.27 -3.78
N LEU A 54 7.55 -32.46 -2.75
CA LEU A 54 6.35 -31.61 -2.66
C LEU A 54 6.26 -30.64 -3.84
N ALA A 55 7.36 -29.96 -4.18
CA ALA A 55 7.42 -29.06 -5.33
C ALA A 55 7.14 -29.81 -6.64
N ASN A 56 7.71 -31.00 -6.82
CA ASN A 56 7.51 -31.82 -8.01
C ASN A 56 6.08 -32.38 -8.11
N ILE A 57 5.47 -32.81 -7.00
CA ILE A 57 4.06 -33.21 -6.96
C ILE A 57 3.20 -32.02 -7.41
N ARG A 58 3.39 -30.83 -6.82
CA ARG A 58 2.60 -29.64 -7.16
C ARG A 58 2.74 -29.24 -8.64
N GLY A 59 3.96 -29.24 -9.17
CA GLY A 59 4.24 -28.84 -10.56
C GLY A 59 3.69 -29.81 -11.60
N ASN A 60 3.62 -31.10 -11.26
CA ASN A 60 3.30 -32.16 -12.22
C ASN A 60 1.97 -32.89 -11.91
N ILE A 61 1.15 -32.40 -10.96
CA ILE A 61 -0.09 -33.08 -10.56
C ILE A 61 -1.07 -33.27 -11.73
N LEU A 62 -1.05 -32.38 -12.72
CA LEU A 62 -1.92 -32.47 -13.90
C LEU A 62 -1.47 -33.53 -14.90
N ASP A 63 -0.21 -33.96 -14.87
CA ASP A 63 0.33 -35.05 -15.70
C ASP A 63 -0.29 -36.42 -15.34
N PHE A 64 -0.82 -36.54 -14.13
CA PHE A 64 -1.60 -37.69 -13.70
C PHE A 64 -3.03 -37.51 -14.19
N THR A 65 -3.44 -38.23 -15.22
CA THR A 65 -4.78 -38.06 -15.85
C THR A 65 -5.92 -38.58 -14.98
N SER A 66 -5.64 -39.54 -14.09
CA SER A 66 -6.60 -40.15 -13.17
C SER A 66 -6.86 -39.26 -11.96
N SER A 67 -8.12 -38.90 -11.72
CA SER A 67 -8.52 -38.16 -10.51
C SER A 67 -8.21 -38.92 -9.22
N LYS A 68 -8.25 -40.26 -9.24
CA LYS A 68 -7.86 -41.11 -8.11
C LYS A 68 -6.37 -41.01 -7.81
N ASP A 69 -5.53 -40.90 -8.84
CA ASP A 69 -4.08 -40.79 -8.65
C ASP A 69 -3.70 -39.38 -8.20
N ARG A 70 -4.39 -38.35 -8.69
CA ARG A 70 -4.27 -36.98 -8.14
C ARG A 70 -4.64 -36.92 -6.67
N LEU A 71 -5.73 -37.57 -6.25
CA LEU A 71 -6.14 -37.62 -4.85
C LEU A 71 -5.09 -38.31 -3.96
N LYS A 72 -4.56 -39.45 -4.41
CA LYS A 72 -3.46 -40.13 -3.69
C LYS A 72 -2.21 -39.26 -3.56
N LEU A 73 -1.86 -38.49 -4.60
CA LEU A 73 -0.74 -37.57 -4.54
C LEU A 73 -0.96 -36.43 -3.53
N LEU A 74 -2.20 -35.94 -3.39
CA LEU A 74 -2.56 -34.99 -2.33
C LEU A 74 -2.47 -35.63 -0.94
N ASP A 75 -2.89 -36.89 -0.79
CA ASP A 75 -2.74 -37.62 0.48
C ASP A 75 -1.25 -37.84 0.84
N ILE A 76 -0.41 -38.12 -0.16
CA ILE A 76 1.04 -38.22 0.01
C ILE A 76 1.65 -36.86 0.35
N SER A 77 1.20 -35.76 -0.30
CA SER A 77 1.73 -34.42 0.00
C SER A 77 1.42 -34.01 1.45
N ASN A 78 0.20 -34.24 1.94
CA ASN A 78 -0.16 -33.99 3.34
C ASN A 78 0.73 -34.77 4.32
N GLN A 79 1.06 -36.01 3.98
CA GLN A 79 1.95 -36.86 4.77
C GLN A 79 3.40 -36.33 4.77
N LEU A 80 3.91 -35.90 3.61
CA LEU A 80 5.24 -35.30 3.48
C LEU A 80 5.33 -33.97 4.23
N GLU A 81 4.30 -33.13 4.18
CA GLU A 81 4.25 -31.87 4.95
C GLU A 81 4.35 -32.14 6.46
N ASN A 82 3.67 -33.17 6.98
CA ASN A 82 3.80 -33.56 8.38
C ASN A 82 5.23 -34.04 8.74
N ILE A 83 5.89 -34.83 7.89
CA ILE A 83 7.32 -35.18 8.08
C ILE A 83 8.14 -33.91 8.16
N LEU A 84 7.90 -33.02 7.21
CA LEU A 84 8.70 -31.83 7.00
C LEU A 84 8.60 -30.93 8.25
N LEU A 85 7.41 -30.71 8.81
CA LEU A 85 7.21 -29.94 10.05
C LEU A 85 8.00 -30.49 11.25
N ILE A 86 8.10 -31.82 11.37
CA ILE A 86 8.82 -32.47 12.48
C ILE A 86 10.35 -32.39 12.24
N GLU A 87 10.81 -32.82 11.07
CA GLU A 87 12.24 -32.98 10.80
C GLU A 87 12.97 -31.65 10.62
N THR A 88 12.26 -30.57 10.30
CA THR A 88 12.86 -29.23 10.23
C THR A 88 13.22 -28.69 11.61
N GLN A 89 12.49 -29.09 12.65
CA GLN A 89 12.84 -28.78 14.04
C GLN A 89 14.04 -29.61 14.51
N ASN A 90 14.18 -30.84 14.04
CA ASN A 90 15.32 -31.70 14.36
C ASN A 90 16.61 -31.30 13.64
N TRP A 91 16.51 -30.67 12.46
CA TRP A 91 17.68 -30.19 11.73
C TRP A 91 18.24 -28.90 12.34
N GLN A 92 19.21 -29.04 13.24
CA GLN A 92 19.96 -27.92 13.80
C GLN A 92 21.17 -27.59 12.92
N THR A 93 21.38 -26.29 12.66
CA THR A 93 22.50 -25.81 11.82
C THR A 93 23.67 -25.34 12.67
N GLU A 94 24.90 -25.64 12.29
CA GLU A 94 26.09 -25.26 13.07
C GLU A 94 26.80 -24.00 12.57
N ASP A 95 26.72 -23.74 11.26
CA ASP A 95 27.44 -22.67 10.59
C ASP A 95 26.54 -21.85 9.65
N LEU A 96 27.11 -20.76 9.14
CA LEU A 96 26.42 -19.81 8.28
C LEU A 96 26.00 -20.46 6.95
N VAL A 97 26.84 -21.28 6.32
CA VAL A 97 26.52 -21.97 5.05
C VAL A 97 25.34 -22.93 5.22
N GLU A 98 25.32 -23.71 6.31
CA GLU A 98 24.24 -24.65 6.58
C GLU A 98 22.94 -23.92 6.92
N THR A 99 23.02 -22.81 7.65
CA THR A 99 21.85 -21.96 7.93
C THR A 99 21.26 -21.39 6.65
N ILE A 100 22.09 -20.87 5.74
CA ILE A 100 21.63 -20.37 4.44
C ILE A 100 21.03 -21.51 3.60
N ARG A 101 21.67 -22.69 3.59
CA ARG A 101 21.16 -23.86 2.87
C ARG A 101 19.82 -24.33 3.43
N LYS A 102 19.63 -24.30 4.75
CA LYS A 102 18.34 -24.60 5.38
C LYS A 102 17.26 -23.61 4.91
N ILE A 103 17.56 -22.32 4.85
CA ILE A 103 16.61 -21.31 4.33
C ILE A 103 16.24 -21.59 2.86
N GLU A 104 17.22 -21.93 2.00
CA GLU A 104 16.98 -22.27 0.60
C GLU A 104 16.03 -23.48 0.46
N ILE A 105 16.28 -24.55 1.22
CA ILE A 105 15.44 -25.75 1.21
C ILE A 105 14.05 -25.47 1.76
N LEU A 106 13.94 -24.70 2.85
CA LEU A 106 12.66 -24.29 3.41
C LEU A 106 11.88 -23.37 2.45
N THR A 107 12.57 -22.58 1.63
CA THR A 107 11.95 -21.80 0.54
C THR A 107 11.34 -22.74 -0.51
N CYS A 108 12.04 -23.81 -0.90
CA CYS A 108 11.49 -24.85 -1.77
C CYS A 108 10.31 -25.59 -1.13
N ALA A 109 10.37 -25.83 0.18
CA ALA A 109 9.26 -26.43 0.92
C ALA A 109 8.03 -25.50 0.94
N SER A 110 8.22 -24.18 1.09
CA SER A 110 7.15 -23.19 0.98
C SER A 110 6.51 -23.20 -0.41
N LEU A 111 7.29 -23.36 -1.48
CA LEU A 111 6.75 -23.60 -2.83
C LEU A 111 5.94 -24.91 -2.89
N GLY A 112 6.50 -26.03 -2.39
CA GLY A 112 5.84 -27.33 -2.43
C GLY A 112 4.52 -27.40 -1.67
N SER A 113 4.44 -26.73 -0.52
CA SER A 113 3.25 -26.63 0.34
C SER A 113 2.26 -25.53 -0.07
N GLY A 114 2.52 -24.82 -1.18
CA GLY A 114 1.60 -23.81 -1.69
C GLY A 114 1.61 -22.48 -0.93
N LEU A 115 2.70 -22.16 -0.22
CA LEU A 115 2.92 -20.87 0.45
C LEU A 115 3.64 -19.84 -0.44
N LEU A 116 4.24 -20.28 -1.54
CA LEU A 116 4.83 -19.44 -2.59
C LEU A 116 4.34 -19.88 -3.96
N GLU A 117 4.34 -19.00 -4.95
CA GLU A 117 4.08 -19.37 -6.35
C GLU A 117 5.37 -19.67 -7.13
N PHE A 118 5.28 -20.47 -8.20
CA PHE A 118 6.45 -20.86 -9.00
C PHE A 118 7.22 -19.66 -9.55
N TRP A 119 6.52 -18.68 -10.11
CA TRP A 119 7.14 -17.47 -10.66
C TRP A 119 7.83 -16.62 -9.58
N GLU A 120 7.38 -16.69 -8.32
CA GLU A 120 8.00 -16.00 -7.19
C GLU A 120 9.30 -16.70 -6.80
N TYR A 121 9.29 -18.04 -6.79
CA TYR A 121 10.46 -18.87 -6.51
C TYR A 121 11.57 -18.65 -7.55
N ASP A 122 11.22 -18.63 -8.83
CA ASP A 122 12.15 -18.41 -9.96
C ASP A 122 12.92 -17.09 -9.84
N ARG A 123 12.31 -16.07 -9.21
CA ARG A 123 12.92 -14.74 -9.01
C ARG A 123 13.96 -14.71 -7.88
N ILE A 124 13.91 -15.66 -6.93
CA ILE A 124 14.71 -15.61 -5.70
C ILE A 124 15.70 -16.77 -5.55
N GLU A 125 15.49 -17.91 -6.21
CA GLU A 125 16.31 -19.11 -6.00
C GLU A 125 17.81 -18.88 -6.28
N LYS A 126 18.14 -18.04 -7.27
CA LYS A 126 19.51 -17.72 -7.66
C LYS A 126 20.28 -16.95 -6.58
N ASN A 127 19.58 -16.21 -5.72
CA ASN A 127 20.20 -15.40 -4.67
C ASN A 127 20.93 -16.29 -3.65
N PHE A 128 20.40 -17.48 -3.34
CA PHE A 128 21.03 -18.42 -2.40
C PHE A 128 22.33 -19.01 -2.95
N LYS A 129 22.33 -19.43 -4.22
CA LYS A 129 23.51 -20.02 -4.88
C LYS A 129 24.68 -19.03 -4.94
N SER A 130 24.40 -17.79 -5.30
CA SER A 130 25.44 -16.74 -5.39
C SER A 130 26.21 -16.49 -4.09
N VAL A 131 25.57 -16.71 -2.93
CA VAL A 131 26.20 -16.49 -1.62
C VAL A 131 26.94 -17.74 -1.13
N THR A 132 26.38 -18.92 -1.37
CA THR A 132 26.93 -20.19 -0.85
C THR A 132 28.13 -20.72 -1.64
N GLU A 133 28.31 -20.29 -2.89
CA GLU A 133 29.47 -20.68 -3.73
C GLU A 133 30.79 -19.99 -3.35
N ASN A 134 30.72 -18.87 -2.62
CA ASN A 134 31.88 -18.09 -2.24
C ASN A 134 32.42 -18.47 -0.85
N LYS A 135 33.74 -18.54 -0.69
CA LYS A 135 34.39 -18.83 0.61
C LYS A 135 34.11 -17.72 1.64
N ASP A 136 34.10 -16.47 1.19
CA ASP A 136 33.86 -15.30 2.01
C ASP A 136 32.75 -14.46 1.37
N VAL A 137 31.86 -13.93 2.20
CA VAL A 137 30.71 -13.11 1.81
C VAL A 137 30.80 -11.74 2.49
N THR A 138 30.43 -10.68 1.78
CA THR A 138 30.39 -9.34 2.36
C THR A 138 29.15 -9.15 3.25
N ILE A 139 29.26 -8.26 4.25
CA ILE A 139 28.10 -7.85 5.06
C ILE A 139 26.96 -7.32 4.17
N LYS A 140 27.26 -6.67 3.05
CA LYS A 140 26.25 -6.21 2.09
C LYS A 140 25.48 -7.37 1.46
N GLU A 141 26.17 -8.38 0.97
CA GLU A 141 25.56 -9.57 0.37
C GLU A 141 24.72 -10.35 1.40
N LEU A 142 25.22 -10.49 2.63
CA LEU A 142 24.46 -11.11 3.72
C LEU A 142 23.19 -10.33 4.09
N ASN A 143 23.26 -9.00 4.13
CA ASN A 143 22.06 -8.18 4.38
C ASN A 143 21.05 -8.29 3.24
N ASN A 144 21.50 -8.34 1.99
CA ASN A 144 20.61 -8.54 0.84
C ASN A 144 19.92 -9.91 0.89
N LEU A 145 20.68 -10.97 1.20
CA LEU A 145 20.14 -12.31 1.39
C LEU A 145 19.15 -12.35 2.56
N LEU A 146 19.50 -11.77 3.72
CA LEU A 146 18.62 -11.69 4.87
C LEU A 146 17.30 -10.97 4.54
N ASN A 147 17.36 -9.85 3.82
CA ASN A 147 16.17 -9.12 3.38
C ASN A 147 15.31 -9.98 2.45
N THR A 148 15.91 -10.65 1.47
CA THR A 148 15.21 -11.60 0.58
C THR A 148 14.53 -12.69 1.41
N SER A 149 15.26 -13.32 2.33
CA SER A 149 14.74 -14.41 3.16
C SER A 149 13.59 -13.97 4.08
N ARG A 150 13.65 -12.75 4.61
CA ARG A 150 12.53 -12.15 5.37
C ARG A 150 11.30 -11.93 4.49
N SER A 151 11.50 -11.39 3.29
CA SER A 151 10.42 -11.23 2.33
C SER A 151 9.74 -12.57 2.03
N ILE A 152 10.48 -13.68 1.87
CA ILE A 152 9.89 -15.01 1.65
C ILE A 152 8.96 -15.43 2.80
N VAL A 153 9.36 -15.19 4.06
CA VAL A 153 8.52 -15.47 5.25
C VAL A 153 7.24 -14.65 5.19
N GLU A 154 7.35 -13.36 4.87
CA GLU A 154 6.21 -12.46 4.74
C GLU A 154 5.28 -12.86 3.59
N TRP A 155 5.83 -13.25 2.44
CA TRP A 155 5.06 -13.70 1.27
C TRP A 155 4.27 -14.96 1.58
N SER A 156 4.89 -15.88 2.34
CA SER A 156 4.30 -17.14 2.79
C SER A 156 3.12 -16.89 3.72
N ALA A 157 3.31 -16.07 4.77
CA ALA A 157 2.24 -15.73 5.70
C ALA A 157 1.12 -14.93 5.02
N SER A 158 1.48 -14.01 4.12
CA SER A 158 0.51 -13.18 3.41
C SER A 158 -0.33 -13.97 2.40
N LEU A 159 0.18 -15.09 1.85
CA LEU A 159 -0.60 -15.96 0.97
C LEU A 159 -1.70 -16.71 1.72
N ILE A 160 -1.41 -17.21 2.92
CA ILE A 160 -2.44 -17.79 3.81
C ILE A 160 -3.52 -16.75 4.09
N LYS A 161 -3.11 -15.53 4.47
CA LYS A 161 -4.04 -14.43 4.70
C LYS A 161 -4.88 -14.14 3.45
N ALA A 162 -4.26 -14.02 2.27
CA ALA A 162 -4.97 -13.74 1.02
C ALA A 162 -6.08 -14.73 0.71
N ASN A 163 -5.84 -16.02 1.01
CA ASN A 163 -6.78 -17.10 0.70
C ASN A 163 -7.92 -17.23 1.72
N TYR A 164 -7.69 -16.89 2.99
CA TYR A 164 -8.65 -17.20 4.06
C TYR A 164 -9.23 -15.98 4.78
N ASN A 165 -8.70 -14.77 4.59
CA ASN A 165 -9.06 -13.61 5.40
C ASN A 165 -10.53 -13.18 5.24
N GLU A 166 -11.10 -13.26 4.04
CA GLU A 166 -12.53 -12.94 3.82
C GLU A 166 -13.43 -13.87 4.64
N ASP A 167 -13.15 -15.17 4.61
CA ASP A 167 -13.87 -16.15 5.40
C ASP A 167 -13.64 -15.93 6.90
N VAL A 168 -12.39 -15.76 7.34
CA VAL A 168 -12.06 -15.53 8.75
C VAL A 168 -12.86 -14.35 9.31
N ILE A 169 -12.86 -13.20 8.62
CA ILE A 169 -13.64 -12.02 9.03
C ILE A 169 -15.14 -12.34 9.14
N LYS A 170 -15.67 -13.08 8.15
CA LYS A 170 -17.08 -13.48 8.14
C LYS A 170 -17.42 -14.39 9.34
N TYR A 171 -16.56 -15.33 9.69
CA TYR A 171 -16.76 -16.20 10.86
C TYR A 171 -16.55 -15.43 12.18
N THR A 172 -15.59 -14.50 12.24
CA THR A 172 -15.34 -13.66 13.42
C THR A 172 -16.56 -12.87 13.87
N SER A 173 -17.48 -12.51 12.96
CA SER A 173 -18.69 -11.75 13.32
C SER A 173 -19.65 -12.52 14.24
N PHE A 174 -19.54 -13.85 14.32
CA PHE A 174 -20.37 -14.68 15.21
C PHE A 174 -19.57 -15.71 16.03
N GLU A 175 -18.29 -15.93 15.73
CA GLU A 175 -17.35 -16.73 16.50
C GLU A 175 -16.01 -15.97 16.62
N PRO A 176 -15.80 -15.16 17.67
CA PRO A 176 -14.60 -14.34 17.83
C PRO A 176 -13.29 -15.14 17.80
N MET A 177 -13.28 -16.41 18.23
CA MET A 177 -12.06 -17.24 18.20
C MET A 177 -11.60 -17.56 16.78
N ALA A 178 -12.47 -17.45 15.77
CA ALA A 178 -12.12 -17.66 14.37
C ALA A 178 -11.02 -16.68 13.88
N TYR A 179 -10.88 -15.52 14.53
CA TYR A 179 -9.84 -14.53 14.17
C TYR A 179 -8.41 -15.09 14.28
N GLY A 180 -8.18 -16.04 15.20
CA GLY A 180 -6.88 -16.69 15.40
C GLY A 180 -6.48 -17.67 14.29
N PHE A 181 -7.40 -18.04 13.38
CA PHE A 181 -7.16 -19.10 12.39
C PHE A 181 -5.96 -18.85 11.48
N ILE A 182 -5.75 -17.61 11.00
CA ILE A 182 -4.63 -17.30 10.11
C ILE A 182 -3.30 -17.55 10.82
N ASP A 183 -3.20 -17.09 12.07
CA ASP A 183 -2.01 -17.23 12.89
C ASP A 183 -1.73 -18.70 13.25
N ASP A 184 -2.77 -19.48 13.56
CA ASP A 184 -2.67 -20.94 13.73
C ASP A 184 -2.20 -21.64 12.45
N ARG A 185 -2.70 -21.24 11.28
CA ARG A 185 -2.28 -21.80 9.99
C ARG A 185 -0.82 -21.46 9.68
N VAL A 186 -0.38 -20.24 9.96
CA VAL A 186 1.04 -19.85 9.78
C VAL A 186 1.92 -20.67 10.72
N ARG A 187 1.57 -20.77 12.00
CA ARG A 187 2.33 -21.56 13.00
C ARG A 187 2.40 -23.05 12.66
N ASN A 188 1.32 -23.62 12.13
CA ASN A 188 1.26 -25.03 11.76
C ASN A 188 1.70 -25.27 10.31
N SER A 189 2.62 -24.45 9.80
CA SER A 189 3.16 -24.54 8.44
C SER A 189 4.66 -24.35 8.44
N ILE A 190 5.28 -24.60 7.28
CA ILE A 190 6.73 -24.45 7.14
C ILE A 190 7.21 -23.00 7.29
N ALA A 191 6.31 -22.02 7.18
CA ALA A 191 6.61 -20.61 7.39
C ALA A 191 7.19 -20.34 8.78
N LEU A 192 6.77 -21.09 9.81
CA LEU A 192 7.31 -20.95 11.17
C LEU A 192 8.80 -21.30 11.22
N SER A 193 9.16 -22.52 10.77
CA SER A 193 10.56 -22.96 10.80
C SER A 193 11.45 -22.13 9.86
N LEU A 194 10.90 -21.66 8.74
CA LEU A 194 11.56 -20.69 7.88
C LEU A 194 11.83 -19.39 8.64
N GLY A 195 10.81 -18.82 9.30
CA GLY A 195 10.93 -17.60 10.10
C GLY A 195 11.97 -17.71 11.21
N GLU A 196 11.99 -18.82 11.96
CA GLU A 196 12.98 -19.10 13.00
C GLU A 196 14.41 -19.16 12.42
N THR A 197 14.59 -19.88 11.31
CA THR A 197 15.90 -20.00 10.66
C THR A 197 16.38 -18.64 10.10
N VAL A 198 15.47 -17.84 9.56
CA VAL A 198 15.75 -16.47 9.10
C VAL A 198 16.08 -15.54 10.28
N SER A 199 15.41 -15.68 11.42
CA SER A 199 15.76 -14.92 12.64
C SER A 199 17.15 -15.28 13.16
N LYS A 200 17.54 -16.57 13.10
CA LYS A 200 18.91 -17.01 13.41
C LYS A 200 19.94 -16.29 12.53
N LEU A 201 19.73 -16.28 11.20
CA LEU A 201 20.57 -15.52 10.26
C LEU A 201 20.58 -14.02 10.60
N GLY A 202 19.42 -13.44 10.92
CA GLY A 202 19.29 -12.03 11.29
C GLY A 202 20.10 -11.65 12.52
N THR A 203 20.10 -12.51 13.54
CA THR A 203 20.89 -12.33 14.77
C THR A 203 22.39 -12.34 14.49
N PHE A 204 22.85 -13.24 13.61
CA PHE A 204 24.24 -13.25 13.17
C PHE A 204 24.62 -12.01 12.38
N VAL A 205 23.81 -11.61 11.40
CA VAL A 205 24.03 -10.41 10.60
C VAL A 205 24.07 -9.16 11.48
N ALA A 206 23.17 -9.05 12.46
CA ALA A 206 23.17 -7.96 13.45
C ALA A 206 24.48 -7.91 14.25
N LYS A 207 24.95 -9.07 14.74
CA LYS A 207 26.21 -9.20 15.49
C LYS A 207 27.42 -8.76 14.67
N VAL A 208 27.56 -9.22 13.43
CA VAL A 208 28.71 -8.85 12.57
C VAL A 208 28.60 -7.42 12.03
N SER A 209 27.38 -6.91 11.82
CA SER A 209 27.13 -5.54 11.32
C SER A 209 27.13 -4.48 12.43
N LYS A 210 27.12 -4.89 13.70
CA LYS A 210 26.91 -4.03 14.88
C LYS A 210 25.60 -3.22 14.80
N ILE A 211 24.61 -3.73 14.08
CA ILE A 211 23.25 -3.16 14.02
C ILE A 211 22.46 -3.78 15.17
N ASN A 212 22.25 -3.03 16.25
CA ASN A 212 21.37 -3.46 17.34
C ASN A 212 20.17 -2.53 17.42
N ASN A 213 18.97 -3.13 17.39
CA ASN A 213 17.76 -2.50 17.85
C ASN A 213 17.78 -2.42 19.38
N LYS A 214 17.10 -1.42 19.93
CA LYS A 214 16.91 -1.23 21.38
C LYS A 214 15.43 -0.98 21.63
N VAL A 215 14.64 -2.03 21.54
CA VAL A 215 13.18 -1.97 21.66
C VAL A 215 12.79 -2.58 22.99
N MET A 216 12.68 -1.75 24.03
CA MET A 216 12.38 -2.20 25.39
C MET A 216 13.33 -3.35 25.81
N SER A 217 12.83 -4.26 26.66
CA SER A 217 13.48 -5.53 27.02
C SER A 217 12.70 -6.71 26.45
N ILE A 218 12.30 -6.64 25.17
CA ILE A 218 11.64 -7.76 24.48
C ILE A 218 12.68 -8.63 23.76
N ASP A 219 12.33 -9.89 23.55
CA ASP A 219 13.14 -10.85 22.81
C ASP A 219 13.01 -10.64 21.29
N ASN A 220 13.84 -11.33 20.51
CA ASN A 220 13.76 -11.36 19.04
C ASN A 220 13.75 -9.96 18.36
N GLN A 221 14.48 -8.99 18.92
CA GLN A 221 14.52 -7.62 18.38
C GLN A 221 15.13 -7.54 16.97
N SER A 222 15.84 -8.58 16.53
CA SER A 222 16.38 -8.70 15.17
C SER A 222 15.28 -8.75 14.11
N ALA A 223 14.05 -9.15 14.44
CA ALA A 223 12.90 -9.15 13.55
C ALA A 223 12.34 -7.73 13.28
N ILE A 224 12.70 -6.74 14.11
CA ILE A 224 12.23 -5.36 13.97
C ILE A 224 13.06 -4.61 12.92
N ARG A 225 12.39 -3.86 12.06
CA ARG A 225 13.04 -3.12 10.96
C ARG A 225 12.49 -1.72 10.86
N GLY A 226 13.36 -0.71 10.94
CA GLY A 226 12.99 0.66 10.63
C GLY A 226 12.74 0.87 9.14
N LEU A 227 11.61 1.50 8.80
CA LEU A 227 11.17 1.81 7.44
C LEU A 227 11.38 3.29 7.11
N ASN A 228 10.88 4.18 7.97
CA ASN A 228 10.99 5.63 7.79
C ASN A 228 11.70 6.23 9.00
N PRO A 229 12.77 7.03 8.79
CA PRO A 229 13.46 7.69 9.87
C PRO A 229 12.60 8.78 10.49
N GLY A 230 12.70 8.92 11.80
CA GLY A 230 11.93 9.89 12.58
C GLY A 230 12.13 9.65 14.07
N TYR A 231 11.57 10.54 14.89
CA TYR A 231 11.44 10.31 16.33
C TYR A 231 10.13 10.89 16.85
N ALA A 232 9.61 10.28 17.90
CA ALA A 232 8.34 10.60 18.50
C ALA A 232 8.38 10.32 20.00
N TYR A 233 7.58 11.08 20.74
CA TYR A 233 7.31 10.84 22.14
C TYR A 233 5.81 10.96 22.34
N GLY A 234 5.22 9.96 22.98
CA GLY A 234 3.77 9.87 23.14
C GLY A 234 3.35 8.58 23.81
N GLU A 235 2.04 8.44 24.00
CA GLU A 235 1.43 7.22 24.52
C GLU A 235 1.47 6.12 23.45
N LEU A 236 1.93 4.92 23.83
CA LEU A 236 1.93 3.72 23.01
C LEU A 236 0.54 3.07 23.03
N VAL A 237 -0.03 2.79 21.86
CA VAL A 237 -1.31 2.10 21.69
C VAL A 237 -1.10 0.86 20.85
N VAL A 238 -1.34 -0.32 21.41
CA VAL A 238 -1.20 -1.61 20.74
C VAL A 238 -2.58 -2.12 20.34
N VAL A 239 -2.80 -2.25 19.04
CA VAL A 239 -4.08 -2.66 18.46
C VAL A 239 -3.98 -4.11 18.00
N ASP A 240 -4.51 -5.02 18.82
CA ASP A 240 -4.66 -6.45 18.49
C ASP A 240 -6.10 -6.77 18.05
N GLY A 241 -6.49 -6.26 16.88
CA GLY A 241 -7.83 -6.45 16.34
C GLY A 241 -8.03 -5.69 15.03
N ASP A 242 -9.30 -5.38 14.69
CA ASP A 242 -9.61 -4.58 13.51
C ASP A 242 -9.10 -3.14 13.68
N PRO A 243 -8.08 -2.71 12.90
CA PRO A 243 -7.53 -1.37 12.99
C PRO A 243 -8.53 -0.27 12.59
N ASN A 244 -9.59 -0.61 11.83
CA ASN A 244 -10.60 0.35 11.39
C ASN A 244 -11.65 0.66 12.47
N ALA A 245 -11.68 -0.11 13.56
CA ALA A 245 -12.60 0.10 14.68
C ALA A 245 -12.15 1.20 15.65
N ILE A 246 -10.93 1.72 15.52
CA ILE A 246 -10.32 2.65 16.48
C ILE A 246 -10.13 4.03 15.86
N GLU A 247 -10.60 5.06 16.56
CA GLU A 247 -10.30 6.45 16.20
C GLU A 247 -8.87 6.81 16.62
N VAL A 248 -8.04 7.18 15.65
CA VAL A 248 -6.61 7.49 15.88
C VAL A 248 -6.39 8.95 16.30
N ASN A 249 -5.43 9.17 17.20
CA ASN A 249 -5.04 10.47 17.72
C ASN A 249 -3.64 10.87 17.22
N THR A 250 -3.47 12.14 16.84
CA THR A 250 -2.23 12.64 16.23
C THR A 250 -1.01 12.60 17.14
N ASN A 251 -1.20 12.50 18.46
CA ASN A 251 -0.13 12.60 19.45
C ASN A 251 0.28 11.24 20.05
N LYS A 252 -0.26 10.13 19.52
CA LYS A 252 0.00 8.77 20.01
C LYS A 252 0.83 7.97 19.01
N ILE A 253 1.54 6.96 19.52
CA ILE A 253 2.35 6.01 18.77
C ILE A 253 1.55 4.71 18.69
N TYR A 254 1.30 4.21 17.48
CA TYR A 254 0.44 3.04 17.28
C TYR A 254 1.20 1.83 16.78
N ILE A 255 0.86 0.66 17.32
CA ILE A 255 1.25 -0.64 16.80
C ILE A 255 0.02 -1.35 16.24
N PHE A 256 0.07 -1.75 14.97
CA PHE A 256 -1.01 -2.46 14.31
C PHE A 256 -0.57 -3.83 13.77
N GLN A 257 -1.53 -4.74 13.63
CA GLN A 257 -1.36 -5.90 12.76
C GLN A 257 -1.19 -5.46 11.29
N ASN A 258 -2.07 -4.57 10.83
CA ASN A 258 -2.00 -3.93 9.51
C ASN A 258 -2.42 -2.47 9.64
N PRO A 259 -1.82 -1.54 8.88
CA PRO A 259 -2.26 -0.16 8.90
C PRO A 259 -3.69 -0.04 8.32
N PRO A 260 -4.56 0.83 8.87
CA PRO A 260 -5.85 1.13 8.25
C PRO A 260 -5.65 1.86 6.91
N SER A 261 -6.58 1.68 5.97
CA SER A 261 -6.47 2.23 4.60
C SER A 261 -6.42 3.76 4.56
N GLU A 262 -7.13 4.42 5.48
CA GLU A 262 -7.12 5.88 5.66
C GLU A 262 -6.55 6.27 7.04
N LEU A 263 -5.27 6.01 7.29
CA LEU A 263 -4.63 6.44 8.54
C LEU A 263 -4.39 7.96 8.54
N LYS A 264 -5.02 8.68 9.48
CA LYS A 264 -4.68 10.10 9.76
C LYS A 264 -3.25 10.20 10.31
N PRO A 265 -2.55 11.35 10.19
CA PRO A 265 -1.23 11.53 10.79
C PRO A 265 -1.22 11.17 12.28
N VAL A 266 -0.27 10.32 12.69
CA VAL A 266 -0.02 9.93 14.09
C VAL A 266 1.43 10.24 14.47
N ALA A 267 1.80 10.12 15.74
CA ALA A 267 3.15 10.44 16.18
C ALA A 267 4.18 9.39 15.73
N GLY A 268 3.80 8.10 15.70
CA GLY A 268 4.66 7.00 15.27
C GLY A 268 3.85 5.76 14.89
N ILE A 269 4.41 4.92 14.02
CA ILE A 269 3.73 3.73 13.49
C ILE A 269 4.64 2.50 13.61
N MET A 270 4.11 1.37 14.06
CA MET A 270 4.73 0.05 13.89
C MET A 270 3.69 -0.94 13.35
N THR A 271 4.09 -1.83 12.43
CA THR A 271 3.15 -2.76 11.78
C THR A 271 3.72 -4.17 11.63
N VAL A 272 2.88 -5.21 11.81
CA VAL A 272 3.29 -6.60 11.55
C VAL A 272 3.45 -6.86 10.04
N SER A 273 2.50 -6.38 9.25
CA SER A 273 2.60 -6.38 7.79
C SER A 273 2.90 -4.97 7.29
N GLU A 274 4.03 -4.80 6.59
CA GLU A 274 4.50 -3.50 6.06
C GLU A 274 3.48 -2.83 5.10
N GLY A 275 2.56 -3.62 4.53
CA GLY A 275 1.70 -3.19 3.43
C GLY A 275 2.53 -2.91 2.17
N ASN A 276 1.97 -2.14 1.23
CA ASN A 276 2.70 -1.67 0.05
C ASN A 276 3.61 -0.47 0.41
N LEU A 277 4.89 -0.51 0.02
CA LEU A 277 5.90 0.55 0.25
C LEU A 277 5.51 1.92 -0.33
N VAL A 278 4.67 1.94 -1.37
CA VAL A 278 4.19 3.17 -2.02
C VAL A 278 2.72 3.48 -1.70
N SER A 279 2.16 2.86 -0.66
CA SER A 279 0.82 3.19 -0.18
C SER A 279 0.74 4.62 0.37
N HIS A 280 -0.46 5.21 0.37
CA HIS A 280 -0.68 6.55 0.91
C HIS A 280 -0.18 6.72 2.35
N VAL A 281 -0.36 5.70 3.20
CA VAL A 281 0.10 5.73 4.60
C VAL A 281 1.63 5.78 4.68
N GLN A 282 2.33 4.96 3.89
CA GLN A 282 3.79 4.93 3.87
C GLN A 282 4.39 6.24 3.32
N LEU A 283 3.81 6.76 2.23
CA LEU A 283 4.21 8.04 1.64
C LEU A 283 3.94 9.21 2.60
N LEU A 284 2.80 9.20 3.30
CA LEU A 284 2.46 10.19 4.32
C LEU A 284 3.46 10.18 5.47
N ALA A 285 3.74 9.00 6.04
CA ALA A 285 4.70 8.84 7.14
C ALA A 285 6.06 9.41 6.76
N ARG A 286 6.51 9.13 5.53
CA ARG A 286 7.79 9.58 5.00
C ARG A 286 7.87 11.08 4.73
N ASN A 287 6.79 11.67 4.23
CA ASN A 287 6.69 13.10 4.00
C ASN A 287 6.65 13.89 5.31
N LEU A 288 5.96 13.36 6.33
CA LEU A 288 5.85 13.99 7.63
C LEU A 288 7.02 13.68 8.58
N GLY A 289 7.88 12.72 8.24
CA GLY A 289 8.98 12.29 9.13
C GLY A 289 8.50 11.50 10.35
N ILE A 290 7.36 10.83 10.22
CA ILE A 290 6.80 9.95 11.26
C ILE A 290 7.68 8.70 11.31
N PRO A 291 8.29 8.37 12.47
CA PRO A 291 9.04 7.12 12.61
C PRO A 291 8.12 5.93 12.32
N ASN A 292 8.60 5.02 11.47
CA ASN A 292 7.86 3.82 11.08
C ASN A 292 8.74 2.57 11.14
N ALA A 293 8.23 1.45 11.66
CA ALA A 293 8.93 0.17 11.69
C ALA A 293 8.02 -1.04 11.42
N ALA A 294 8.59 -2.08 10.82
CA ALA A 294 8.02 -3.42 10.76
C ALA A 294 8.43 -4.24 11.98
N LEU A 295 7.57 -5.15 12.44
CA LEU A 295 7.86 -6.08 13.55
C LEU A 295 7.19 -7.43 13.34
N SER A 296 7.56 -8.46 14.11
CA SER A 296 6.87 -9.75 14.06
C SER A 296 5.58 -9.74 14.92
N ASN A 297 4.68 -10.70 14.68
CA ASN A 297 3.49 -10.87 15.53
C ASN A 297 3.86 -11.10 17.00
N GLU A 298 4.93 -11.86 17.25
CA GLU A 298 5.50 -12.09 18.59
C GLU A 298 5.89 -10.76 19.26
N ASN A 299 6.62 -9.89 18.53
CA ASN A 299 7.00 -8.58 19.06
C ASN A 299 5.77 -7.70 19.38
N LEU A 300 4.69 -7.78 18.59
CA LEU A 300 3.45 -7.05 18.87
C LEU A 300 2.85 -7.51 20.20
N LEU A 301 2.74 -8.83 20.41
CA LEU A 301 2.21 -9.41 21.64
C LEU A 301 3.07 -9.05 22.85
N ASP A 302 4.40 -9.08 22.71
CA ASP A 302 5.34 -8.67 23.75
C ASP A 302 5.22 -7.19 24.10
N LEU A 303 4.95 -6.33 23.11
CA LEU A 303 4.79 -4.89 23.31
C LEU A 303 3.43 -4.54 23.91
N LYS A 304 2.44 -5.43 23.84
CA LYS A 304 1.10 -5.22 24.43
C LYS A 304 1.14 -4.94 25.93
N LYS A 305 2.12 -5.47 26.66
CA LYS A 305 2.31 -5.19 28.10
C LYS A 305 2.66 -3.73 28.41
N PHE A 306 3.06 -2.96 27.40
CA PHE A 306 3.38 -1.53 27.50
C PHE A 306 2.28 -0.63 26.92
N ASP A 307 1.12 -1.18 26.57
CA ASP A 307 -0.04 -0.40 26.10
C ASP A 307 -0.45 0.68 27.12
N GLY A 308 -0.77 1.87 26.62
CA GLY A 308 -1.11 3.04 27.42
C GLY A 308 0.07 3.73 28.12
N LYS A 309 1.30 3.26 27.96
CA LYS A 309 2.50 3.89 28.55
C LYS A 309 3.07 4.97 27.64
N LYS A 310 3.65 6.01 28.22
CA LYS A 310 4.43 6.99 27.47
C LYS A 310 5.81 6.43 27.11
N VAL A 311 6.18 6.57 25.85
CA VAL A 311 7.42 6.01 25.30
C VAL A 311 8.10 7.02 24.39
N PHE A 312 9.43 6.94 24.36
CA PHE A 312 10.24 7.51 23.31
C PHE A 312 10.44 6.47 22.21
N TYR A 313 10.22 6.89 20.97
CA TYR A 313 10.34 6.04 19.78
C TYR A 313 11.17 6.74 18.72
N ALA A 314 12.19 6.08 18.18
CA ALA A 314 13.01 6.61 17.11
C ALA A 314 13.40 5.52 16.10
N VAL A 315 13.51 5.94 14.85
CA VAL A 315 14.01 5.12 13.73
C VAL A 315 15.15 5.87 13.06
N SER A 316 16.31 5.23 12.96
CA SER A 316 17.51 5.83 12.38
C SER A 316 17.49 5.85 10.85
N ASN A 317 18.41 6.59 10.23
CA ASN A 317 18.56 6.65 8.78
C ASN A 317 18.96 5.31 8.13
N LYS A 318 19.43 4.35 8.93
CA LYS A 318 19.76 2.97 8.48
C LYS A 318 18.83 1.92 9.06
N GLY A 319 17.70 2.34 9.63
CA GLY A 319 16.61 1.44 10.05
C GLY A 319 16.78 0.82 11.44
N ASN A 320 17.70 1.32 12.28
CA ASN A 320 17.74 0.92 13.69
C ASN A 320 16.54 1.50 14.42
N VAL A 321 15.94 0.69 15.28
CA VAL A 321 14.77 1.09 16.05
C VAL A 321 15.12 1.20 17.53
N ILE A 322 14.76 2.33 18.12
CA ILE A 322 14.84 2.58 19.57
C ILE A 322 13.42 2.80 20.07
N LEU A 323 13.00 2.02 21.05
CA LEU A 323 11.75 2.22 21.78
C LEU A 323 12.05 2.04 23.26
N LYS A 324 11.76 3.04 24.09
CA LYS A 324 12.06 2.98 25.53
C LYS A 324 11.06 3.77 26.36
N PRO A 325 10.91 3.46 27.66
CA PRO A 325 10.02 4.20 28.55
C PRO A 325 10.47 5.65 28.70
N GLU A 326 9.53 6.52 29.06
CA GLU A 326 9.80 7.92 29.42
C GLU A 326 10.92 8.07 30.45
N SER A 327 11.00 7.18 31.45
CA SER A 327 12.02 7.20 32.51
C SER A 327 13.46 7.02 32.01
N ASP A 328 13.62 6.46 30.81
CA ASP A 328 14.92 6.09 30.24
C ASP A 328 15.34 7.05 29.12
N MET A 329 14.60 8.15 28.95
CA MET A 329 14.98 9.25 28.07
C MET A 329 16.22 9.96 28.62
N SER A 330 17.10 10.33 27.71
CA SER A 330 18.25 11.18 27.99
C SER A 330 17.87 12.65 27.87
N ASN A 331 18.64 13.53 28.52
CA ASN A 331 18.45 14.99 28.41
C ASN A 331 18.51 15.49 26.96
N GLU A 332 19.25 14.80 26.06
CA GLU A 332 19.27 15.15 24.63
C GLU A 332 17.92 14.84 23.97
N GLU A 333 17.31 13.70 24.29
CA GLU A 333 16.00 13.29 23.75
C GLU A 333 14.85 14.11 24.32
N GLU A 334 14.90 14.49 25.60
CA GLU A 334 13.89 15.37 26.21
C GLU A 334 13.85 16.74 25.51
N LYS A 335 15.04 17.31 25.23
CA LYS A 335 15.18 18.58 24.51
C LYS A 335 14.61 18.56 23.10
N LEU A 336 14.49 17.39 22.47
CA LEU A 336 13.86 17.27 21.15
C LEU A 336 12.37 17.70 21.17
N PHE A 337 11.73 17.70 22.35
CA PHE A 337 10.29 17.95 22.50
C PHE A 337 9.96 19.21 23.34
N GLU A 338 10.95 19.94 23.86
CA GLU A 338 10.74 21.16 24.68
C GLU A 338 10.15 22.35 23.89
N LYS A 339 10.18 22.34 22.54
CA LYS A 339 9.65 23.43 21.68
C LYS A 339 8.55 22.95 20.74
N VAL A 340 7.31 22.80 21.22
CA VAL A 340 6.15 22.69 20.32
C VAL A 340 4.90 23.38 20.89
N GLU A 341 4.85 24.71 20.82
CA GLU A 341 3.57 25.38 20.59
C GLU A 341 3.37 25.49 19.08
N ARG A 342 2.56 24.58 18.51
CA ARG A 342 2.10 24.74 17.12
C ARG A 342 1.03 25.82 17.10
N SER A 343 1.37 26.99 16.54
CA SER A 343 0.38 27.95 16.08
C SER A 343 -0.59 27.25 15.12
N LYS A 344 -1.90 27.37 15.35
CA LYS A 344 -2.89 26.98 14.34
C LYS A 344 -2.78 27.96 13.18
N ASN A 345 -1.98 27.64 12.17
CA ASN A 345 -1.89 28.41 10.94
C ASN A 345 -3.18 28.24 10.13
N MET A 346 -4.17 29.09 10.36
CA MET A 346 -5.34 29.20 9.48
C MET A 346 -4.97 30.00 8.24
N ILE A 347 -5.54 29.65 7.09
CA ILE A 347 -5.21 30.19 5.77
C ILE A 347 -6.45 30.82 5.14
N GLU A 348 -6.27 31.86 4.34
CA GLU A 348 -7.34 32.48 3.56
C GLU A 348 -7.26 32.06 2.09
N VAL A 349 -8.39 31.69 1.50
CA VAL A 349 -8.49 31.36 0.07
C VAL A 349 -8.33 32.64 -0.77
N PRO A 350 -7.43 32.68 -1.77
CA PRO A 350 -7.22 33.85 -2.62
C PRO A 350 -8.35 34.02 -3.65
N VAL A 351 -9.43 34.70 -3.26
CA VAL A 351 -10.63 34.85 -4.10
C VAL A 351 -10.41 35.74 -5.33
N ALA A 352 -9.46 36.68 -5.26
CA ALA A 352 -9.20 37.65 -6.31
C ALA A 352 -8.72 37.04 -7.64
N ASP A 353 -8.07 35.88 -7.57
CA ASP A 353 -7.49 35.22 -8.75
C ASP A 353 -8.47 34.24 -9.42
N ILE A 354 -9.65 34.04 -8.84
CA ILE A 354 -10.64 33.06 -9.32
C ILE A 354 -11.40 33.64 -10.51
N ARG A 355 -11.31 32.97 -11.67
CA ARG A 355 -12.01 33.32 -12.91
C ARG A 355 -13.44 32.78 -12.91
N LEU A 356 -14.33 33.50 -12.22
CA LEU A 356 -15.76 33.18 -12.14
C LEU A 356 -16.56 33.60 -13.38
N ASP A 357 -15.96 34.41 -14.25
CA ASP A 357 -16.50 34.84 -15.54
C ASP A 357 -16.53 33.71 -16.58
N VAL A 358 -15.65 32.72 -16.44
CA VAL A 358 -15.59 31.56 -17.35
C VAL A 358 -16.67 30.55 -17.01
N SER A 359 -17.78 30.62 -17.74
CA SER A 359 -19.01 29.85 -17.53
C SER A 359 -19.32 28.83 -18.64
N LYS A 360 -18.27 28.33 -19.32
CA LYS A 360 -18.36 27.28 -20.34
C LYS A 360 -17.51 26.08 -19.97
N VAL A 361 -17.86 24.91 -20.50
CA VAL A 361 -17.06 23.69 -20.41
C VAL A 361 -15.78 23.89 -21.21
N ILE A 362 -14.66 23.42 -20.65
CA ILE A 362 -13.32 23.65 -21.20
C ILE A 362 -12.72 22.32 -21.60
N ASN A 363 -12.07 22.27 -22.76
CA ASN A 363 -11.27 21.12 -23.14
C ASN A 363 -10.02 21.05 -22.25
N MET A 364 -9.75 19.89 -21.64
CA MET A 364 -8.62 19.72 -20.73
C MET A 364 -7.26 20.04 -21.38
N ARG A 365 -7.14 19.98 -22.71
CA ARG A 365 -5.92 20.34 -23.44
C ARG A 365 -5.56 21.82 -23.33
N GLU A 366 -6.53 22.68 -23.04
CA GLU A 366 -6.38 24.13 -22.94
C GLU A 366 -6.01 24.59 -21.52
N VAL A 367 -5.83 23.66 -20.58
CA VAL A 367 -5.59 23.96 -19.16
C VAL A 367 -4.18 23.53 -18.76
N GLU A 368 -3.50 24.37 -18.01
CA GLU A 368 -2.16 24.11 -17.46
C GLU A 368 -2.14 24.20 -15.93
N ALA A 369 -1.06 23.74 -15.29
CA ALA A 369 -0.92 23.78 -13.83
C ALA A 369 -1.10 25.19 -13.23
N THR A 370 -0.78 26.25 -13.98
CA THR A 370 -0.96 27.65 -13.56
C THR A 370 -2.41 28.12 -13.45
N ASP A 371 -3.36 27.36 -14.00
CA ASP A 371 -4.80 27.58 -13.86
C ASP A 371 -5.37 26.99 -12.55
N SER A 372 -4.56 26.23 -11.80
CA SER A 372 -4.94 25.68 -10.50
C SER A 372 -5.33 26.79 -9.52
N GLY A 373 -6.46 26.60 -8.84
CA GLY A 373 -7.02 27.57 -7.90
C GLY A 373 -7.68 28.79 -8.56
N LYS A 374 -7.47 28.99 -9.87
CA LYS A 374 -8.00 30.13 -10.64
C LYS A 374 -9.22 29.75 -11.47
N LEU A 375 -9.09 28.71 -12.30
CA LEU A 375 -10.13 28.25 -13.23
C LEU A 375 -10.81 26.96 -12.75
N CYS A 376 -9.98 26.05 -12.28
CA CYS A 376 -10.34 24.75 -11.76
C CYS A 376 -9.37 24.37 -10.64
N GLY A 377 -9.64 23.26 -9.96
CA GLY A 377 -8.71 22.77 -8.95
C GLY A 377 -7.45 22.13 -9.57
N PRO A 378 -6.53 21.68 -8.71
CA PRO A 378 -5.26 21.11 -9.12
C PRO A 378 -5.36 19.80 -9.88
N LYS A 379 -6.37 18.95 -9.64
CA LYS A 379 -6.43 17.66 -10.35
C LYS A 379 -6.67 17.89 -11.84
N ALA A 380 -7.59 18.77 -12.17
CA ALA A 380 -7.89 19.19 -13.53
C ALA A 380 -6.70 19.92 -14.16
N ALA A 381 -6.13 20.91 -13.45
CA ALA A 381 -5.02 21.72 -13.95
C ALA A 381 -3.76 20.87 -14.23
N ASN A 382 -3.37 20.03 -13.28
CA ASN A 382 -2.20 19.17 -13.43
C ASN A 382 -2.42 18.07 -14.48
N LEU A 383 -3.62 17.50 -14.61
CA LEU A 383 -3.90 16.51 -15.65
C LEU A 383 -3.92 17.14 -17.05
N GLY A 384 -4.40 18.39 -17.17
CA GLY A 384 -4.30 19.18 -18.40
C GLY A 384 -2.86 19.38 -18.85
N GLU A 385 -1.98 19.80 -17.94
CA GLU A 385 -0.55 19.92 -18.25
C GLU A 385 0.06 18.55 -18.64
N LEU A 386 -0.29 17.48 -17.92
CA LEU A 386 0.18 16.13 -18.27
C LEU A 386 -0.28 15.70 -19.66
N LYS A 387 -1.51 16.05 -20.06
CA LYS A 387 -2.02 15.76 -21.40
C LYS A 387 -1.25 16.49 -22.50
N GLN A 388 -0.77 17.70 -22.25
CA GLN A 388 0.10 18.40 -23.19
C GLN A 388 1.48 17.74 -23.29
N LEU A 389 2.06 17.33 -22.16
CA LEU A 389 3.38 16.69 -22.11
C LEU A 389 3.38 15.25 -22.65
N PHE A 390 2.29 14.51 -22.45
CA PHE A 390 2.12 13.09 -22.75
C PHE A 390 0.80 12.84 -23.50
N PRO A 391 0.64 13.38 -24.73
CA PRO A 391 -0.64 13.40 -25.44
C PRO A 391 -1.22 12.02 -25.75
N ASN A 392 -0.37 10.99 -25.83
CA ASN A 392 -0.79 9.64 -26.20
C ASN A 392 -1.02 8.71 -25.00
N GLN A 393 -0.53 9.10 -23.82
CA GLN A 393 -0.63 8.32 -22.58
C GLN A 393 -1.69 8.86 -21.60
N VAL A 394 -2.09 10.12 -21.70
CA VAL A 394 -3.18 10.69 -20.88
C VAL A 394 -4.47 10.66 -21.68
N VAL A 395 -5.59 10.28 -21.05
CA VAL A 395 -6.92 10.32 -21.67
C VAL A 395 -7.32 11.74 -22.08
N GLU A 396 -8.28 11.86 -23.01
CA GLU A 396 -8.96 13.14 -23.22
C GLU A 396 -9.77 13.52 -21.97
N GLY A 397 -10.10 14.80 -21.83
CA GLY A 397 -10.86 15.27 -20.68
C GLY A 397 -11.59 16.58 -20.98
N ILE A 398 -12.63 16.84 -20.21
CA ILE A 398 -13.33 18.13 -20.19
C ILE A 398 -13.49 18.57 -18.75
N ILE A 399 -13.52 19.89 -18.54
CA ILE A 399 -13.55 20.51 -17.22
C ILE A 399 -14.78 21.39 -17.12
N ILE A 400 -15.53 21.23 -16.02
CA ILE A 400 -16.55 22.18 -15.59
C ILE A 400 -15.87 23.15 -14.62
N PRO A 401 -15.58 24.40 -15.02
CA PRO A 401 -14.82 25.35 -14.22
C PRO A 401 -15.65 25.95 -13.08
N PHE A 402 -14.98 26.68 -12.18
CA PHE A 402 -15.60 27.36 -11.04
C PHE A 402 -16.72 28.33 -11.44
N GLY A 403 -16.58 29.02 -12.58
CA GLY A 403 -17.59 29.96 -13.07
C GLY A 403 -18.91 29.29 -13.45
N VAL A 404 -18.90 28.05 -13.97
CA VAL A 404 -20.14 27.29 -14.23
C VAL A 404 -20.87 27.00 -12.92
N PHE A 405 -20.16 26.51 -11.90
CA PHE A 405 -20.75 26.30 -10.58
C PHE A 405 -21.32 27.60 -10.01
N LYS A 406 -20.55 28.68 -10.06
CA LYS A 406 -20.98 30.00 -9.56
C LYS A 406 -22.21 30.53 -10.29
N SER A 407 -22.30 30.37 -11.61
CA SER A 407 -23.48 30.78 -12.38
C SER A 407 -24.75 30.06 -11.92
N HIS A 408 -24.67 28.77 -11.59
CA HIS A 408 -25.78 28.01 -11.03
C HIS A 408 -26.09 28.42 -9.58
N MET A 409 -25.08 28.72 -8.78
CA MET A 409 -25.29 29.24 -7.42
C MET A 409 -25.94 30.64 -7.40
N ASN A 410 -25.94 31.36 -8.52
CA ASN A 410 -26.65 32.64 -8.66
C ASN A 410 -28.12 32.45 -9.10
N LEU A 411 -28.59 31.21 -9.31
CA LEU A 411 -30.01 30.94 -9.52
C LEU A 411 -30.78 31.09 -8.20
N GLU A 412 -32.08 31.34 -8.30
CA GLU A 412 -32.96 31.42 -7.14
C GLU A 412 -33.07 30.05 -6.45
N MET A 413 -32.88 30.03 -5.13
CA MET A 413 -33.05 28.84 -4.31
C MET A 413 -34.53 28.67 -3.97
N PRO A 414 -35.14 27.50 -4.26
CA PRO A 414 -36.57 27.29 -4.03
C PRO A 414 -36.98 27.57 -2.58
N ASN A 415 -38.03 28.40 -2.43
CA ASN A 415 -38.64 28.78 -1.14
C ASN A 415 -37.78 29.66 -0.22
N GLU A 416 -36.67 30.23 -0.69
CA GLU A 416 -35.81 31.14 0.11
C GLU A 416 -35.88 32.62 -0.31
N ASN A 417 -36.49 32.94 -1.47
CA ASN A 417 -36.51 34.27 -2.09
C ASN A 417 -35.11 34.91 -2.22
N LYS A 418 -34.08 34.08 -2.39
CA LYS A 418 -32.66 34.43 -2.45
C LYS A 418 -31.97 33.44 -3.37
N THR A 419 -30.83 33.82 -3.92
CA THR A 419 -29.99 32.87 -4.65
C THR A 419 -29.34 31.84 -3.72
N TYR A 420 -28.92 30.69 -4.26
CA TYR A 420 -28.16 29.70 -3.49
C TYR A 420 -26.91 30.31 -2.85
N TRP A 421 -26.22 31.21 -3.56
CA TRP A 421 -25.04 31.89 -3.07
C TRP A 421 -25.36 32.87 -1.94
N GLU A 422 -26.42 33.67 -2.09
CA GLU A 422 -26.85 34.58 -1.02
C GLU A 422 -27.31 33.83 0.22
N TYR A 423 -27.97 32.68 0.06
CA TYR A 423 -28.32 31.80 1.18
C TYR A 423 -27.06 31.35 1.93
N LEU A 424 -26.06 30.84 1.21
CA LEU A 424 -24.76 30.43 1.76
C LEU A 424 -24.05 31.58 2.49
N SER A 425 -23.85 32.72 1.82
CA SER A 425 -23.17 33.88 2.39
C SER A 425 -23.91 34.45 3.61
N ASN A 426 -25.25 34.45 3.60
CA ASN A 426 -26.04 34.91 4.75
C ASN A 426 -25.91 33.97 5.94
N ALA A 427 -25.84 32.65 5.73
CA ALA A 427 -25.64 31.69 6.81
C ALA A 427 -24.31 31.95 7.54
N PHE A 428 -23.21 32.16 6.81
CA PHE A 428 -21.92 32.50 7.40
C PHE A 428 -21.93 33.86 8.12
N LYS A 429 -22.50 34.90 7.50
CA LYS A 429 -22.66 36.22 8.15
C LYS A 429 -23.47 36.14 9.45
N GLN A 430 -24.53 35.34 9.49
CA GLN A 430 -25.34 35.14 10.70
C GLN A 430 -24.58 34.35 11.76
N ALA A 431 -23.78 33.37 11.38
CA ALA A 431 -22.93 32.61 12.30
C ALA A 431 -21.87 33.52 12.96
N ASP A 432 -21.22 34.37 12.17
CA ASP A 432 -20.25 35.36 12.70
C ASP A 432 -20.91 36.37 13.63
N ALA A 433 -22.12 36.85 13.30
CA ALA A 433 -22.88 37.73 14.17
C ALA A 433 -23.25 37.05 15.50
N LYS A 434 -23.68 35.78 15.46
CA LYS A 434 -23.97 34.98 16.67
C LYS A 434 -22.72 34.81 17.53
N LYS A 435 -21.58 34.51 16.92
CA LYS A 435 -20.29 34.36 17.61
C LYS A 435 -19.88 35.67 18.29
N LYS A 436 -19.99 36.81 17.60
CA LYS A 436 -19.73 38.15 18.17
C LYS A 436 -20.68 38.52 19.32
N ASN A 437 -21.90 38.00 19.30
CA ASN A 437 -22.91 38.21 20.33
C ASN A 437 -22.80 37.21 21.51
N GLY A 438 -21.72 36.44 21.61
CA GLY A 438 -21.45 35.54 22.75
C GLY A 438 -22.24 34.23 22.75
N VAL A 439 -22.85 33.84 21.62
CA VAL A 439 -23.44 32.50 21.47
C VAL A 439 -22.32 31.45 21.49
N SER A 440 -22.55 30.31 22.15
CA SER A 440 -21.54 29.25 22.23
C SER A 440 -21.19 28.69 20.85
N ASP A 441 -19.92 28.30 20.68
CA ASP A 441 -19.42 27.73 19.42
C ASP A 441 -20.24 26.51 18.96
N GLU A 442 -20.70 25.67 19.89
CA GLU A 442 -21.55 24.51 19.60
C GLU A 442 -22.89 24.91 18.97
N MET A 443 -23.53 25.97 19.47
CA MET A 443 -24.80 26.47 18.91
C MET A 443 -24.59 27.14 17.54
N VAL A 444 -23.48 27.85 17.36
CA VAL A 444 -23.10 28.44 16.06
C VAL A 444 -22.84 27.35 15.03
N GLU A 445 -22.09 26.31 15.40
CA GLU A 445 -21.80 25.16 14.55
C GLU A 445 -23.08 24.42 14.17
N LYS A 446 -23.95 24.13 15.13
CA LYS A 446 -25.24 23.47 14.88
C LYS A 446 -26.11 24.26 13.90
N TYR A 447 -26.15 25.58 14.02
CA TYR A 447 -26.86 26.46 13.08
C TYR A 447 -26.27 26.38 11.67
N LEU A 448 -24.94 26.44 11.53
CA LEU A 448 -24.27 26.33 10.24
C LEU A 448 -24.50 24.96 9.60
N LEU A 449 -24.35 23.87 10.36
CA LEU A 449 -24.60 22.51 9.88
C LEU A 449 -26.04 22.33 9.37
N THR A 450 -27.01 22.88 10.08
CA THR A 450 -28.42 22.84 9.66
C THR A 450 -28.62 23.59 8.34
N SER A 451 -28.04 24.78 8.23
CA SER A 451 -28.13 25.61 7.02
C SER A 451 -27.45 24.94 5.82
N LEU A 452 -26.26 24.39 6.01
CA LEU A 452 -25.51 23.68 4.98
C LEU A 452 -26.19 22.38 4.55
N ALA A 453 -26.82 21.65 5.47
CA ALA A 453 -27.61 20.47 5.12
C ALA A 453 -28.81 20.82 4.22
N LYS A 454 -29.47 21.98 4.46
CA LYS A 454 -30.54 22.49 3.60
C LYS A 454 -30.01 22.90 2.23
N LEU A 455 -28.89 23.63 2.19
CA LEU A 455 -28.23 24.02 0.96
C LEU A 455 -27.83 22.79 0.14
N HIS A 456 -27.18 21.81 0.76
CA HIS A 456 -26.78 20.54 0.14
C HIS A 456 -27.97 19.84 -0.53
N LYS A 457 -29.09 19.65 0.19
CA LYS A 457 -30.32 19.05 -0.37
C LYS A 457 -30.88 19.84 -1.54
N SER A 458 -30.76 21.16 -1.50
CA SER A 458 -31.25 22.03 -2.56
C SER A 458 -30.35 22.00 -3.80
N ILE A 459 -29.02 21.87 -3.64
CA ILE A 459 -28.07 21.71 -4.74
C ILE A 459 -28.28 20.37 -5.45
N LEU A 460 -28.60 19.29 -4.73
CA LEU A 460 -28.94 18.00 -5.36
C LEU A 460 -30.12 18.10 -6.35
N ASN A 461 -31.02 19.06 -6.12
CA ASN A 461 -32.20 19.30 -6.93
C ASN A 461 -32.07 20.53 -7.84
N ILE A 462 -30.90 21.17 -7.90
CA ILE A 462 -30.69 22.36 -8.73
C ILE A 462 -30.99 22.05 -10.20
N GLU A 463 -31.72 22.92 -10.87
CA GLU A 463 -31.93 22.79 -12.31
C GLU A 463 -30.65 23.22 -13.04
N LEU A 464 -30.15 22.37 -13.93
CA LEU A 464 -28.98 22.70 -14.74
C LEU A 464 -29.43 23.56 -15.92
N ASP A 465 -28.72 24.65 -16.15
CA ASP A 465 -29.01 25.55 -17.26
C ASP A 465 -28.97 24.81 -18.61
N LYS A 466 -29.95 25.08 -19.47
CA LYS A 466 -30.10 24.37 -20.75
C LYS A 466 -28.94 24.65 -21.71
N SER A 467 -28.37 25.86 -21.67
CA SER A 467 -27.22 26.22 -22.49
C SER A 467 -25.96 25.50 -22.00
N PHE A 468 -25.77 25.38 -20.68
CA PHE A 468 -24.71 24.57 -20.08
C PHE A 468 -24.83 23.08 -20.47
N VAL A 469 -26.02 22.48 -20.39
CA VAL A 469 -26.22 21.08 -20.79
C VAL A 469 -25.90 20.87 -22.28
N LYS A 470 -26.28 21.82 -23.14
CA LYS A 470 -25.95 21.77 -24.58
C LYS A 470 -24.44 21.89 -24.81
N ASP A 471 -23.78 22.81 -24.11
CA ASP A 471 -22.33 23.01 -24.16
C ASP A 471 -21.57 21.75 -23.70
N LEU A 472 -22.03 21.12 -22.61
CA LEU A 472 -21.51 19.86 -22.12
C LEU A 472 -21.62 18.75 -23.17
N LYS A 473 -22.80 18.58 -23.78
CA LYS A 473 -23.00 17.58 -24.86
C LYS A 473 -22.09 17.82 -26.06
N SER A 474 -21.94 19.08 -26.48
CA SER A 474 -21.03 19.45 -27.57
C SER A 474 -19.58 19.10 -27.24
N ASN A 475 -19.16 19.29 -25.98
CA ASN A 475 -17.83 18.96 -25.52
C ASN A 475 -17.59 17.44 -25.41
N PHE A 476 -18.61 16.63 -25.08
CA PHE A 476 -18.52 15.17 -25.20
C PHE A 476 -18.23 14.76 -26.65
N GLN A 477 -18.98 15.28 -27.63
CA GLN A 477 -18.76 14.98 -29.04
C GLN A 477 -17.37 15.43 -29.52
N SER A 478 -16.92 16.63 -29.15
CA SER A 478 -15.65 17.17 -29.64
C SER A 478 -14.44 16.50 -28.99
N ALA A 479 -14.46 16.26 -27.68
CA ALA A 479 -13.34 15.72 -26.92
C ALA A 479 -13.32 14.19 -26.91
N PHE A 480 -14.46 13.53 -26.74
CA PHE A 480 -14.55 12.07 -26.61
C PHE A 480 -14.98 11.37 -27.89
N LYS A 481 -15.31 12.13 -28.94
CA LYS A 481 -15.69 11.63 -30.27
C LYS A 481 -16.96 10.77 -30.28
N ASP A 482 -17.84 10.99 -29.30
CA ASP A 482 -19.09 10.25 -29.14
C ASP A 482 -20.07 11.06 -28.26
N ASP A 483 -21.33 10.65 -28.22
CA ASP A 483 -22.38 11.31 -27.46
C ASP A 483 -22.29 11.05 -25.95
N MET A 484 -22.72 12.03 -25.16
CA MET A 484 -22.95 11.84 -23.74
C MET A 484 -24.00 10.75 -23.54
N GLY A 485 -23.66 9.69 -22.81
CA GLY A 485 -24.49 8.47 -22.73
C GLY A 485 -23.83 7.23 -23.32
N ASN A 486 -22.88 7.39 -24.25
CA ASN A 486 -22.21 6.28 -24.93
C ASN A 486 -20.82 5.99 -24.36
N VAL A 487 -20.15 7.01 -23.84
CA VAL A 487 -18.83 6.90 -23.23
C VAL A 487 -18.96 6.82 -21.72
N PRO A 488 -18.45 5.75 -21.07
CA PRO A 488 -18.36 5.73 -19.62
C PRO A 488 -17.27 6.69 -19.14
N VAL A 489 -17.59 7.50 -18.14
CA VAL A 489 -16.73 8.56 -17.62
C VAL A 489 -16.60 8.52 -16.10
N PHE A 490 -15.50 9.09 -15.61
CA PHE A 490 -15.32 9.47 -14.22
C PHE A 490 -15.71 10.93 -14.04
N LEU A 491 -16.38 11.25 -12.93
CA LEU A 491 -16.59 12.63 -12.47
C LEU A 491 -15.76 12.80 -11.21
N ARG A 492 -14.66 13.55 -11.30
CA ARG A 492 -13.74 13.80 -10.18
C ARG A 492 -13.98 15.20 -9.63
N SER A 493 -14.33 15.28 -8.35
CA SER A 493 -14.41 16.55 -7.62
C SER A 493 -13.03 17.15 -7.44
N ASP A 494 -12.96 18.47 -7.65
CA ASP A 494 -11.73 19.25 -7.58
C ASP A 494 -12.05 20.67 -7.10
N THR A 495 -11.33 21.21 -6.13
CA THR A 495 -11.67 22.51 -5.52
C THR A 495 -10.51 23.51 -5.54
N ASN A 496 -10.83 24.80 -5.40
CA ASN A 496 -9.87 25.91 -5.38
C ASN A 496 -8.93 25.93 -4.15
N MET A 497 -9.12 25.04 -3.18
CA MET A 497 -8.31 25.00 -1.95
C MET A 497 -7.31 23.85 -1.89
N GLU A 498 -7.32 22.93 -2.87
CA GLU A 498 -6.57 21.68 -2.76
C GLU A 498 -5.04 21.86 -2.78
N ASP A 499 -4.55 22.99 -3.30
CA ASP A 499 -3.12 23.33 -3.35
C ASP A 499 -2.63 24.20 -2.18
N LEU A 500 -3.51 24.54 -1.22
CA LEU A 500 -3.09 25.38 -0.09
C LEU A 500 -2.03 24.66 0.75
N LYS A 501 -0.99 25.41 1.16
CA LYS A 501 0.08 24.91 2.02
C LYS A 501 -0.55 24.30 3.30
N GLU A 502 -0.16 23.10 3.71
CA GLU A 502 -0.77 22.34 4.84
C GLU A 502 -2.16 21.69 4.57
N PHE A 503 -2.71 21.79 3.35
CA PHE A 503 -3.94 21.08 2.95
C PHE A 503 -3.64 19.62 2.56
N THR A 504 -4.40 18.66 3.12
CA THR A 504 -4.46 17.27 2.64
C THR A 504 -5.92 16.87 2.49
N GLY A 505 -6.44 16.87 1.26
CA GLY A 505 -7.86 16.63 0.96
C GLY A 505 -8.27 15.16 0.81
N ALA A 506 -7.48 14.23 1.34
CA ALA A 506 -7.78 12.80 1.25
C ALA A 506 -9.13 12.50 1.91
N GLY A 507 -10.02 11.81 1.18
CA GLY A 507 -11.35 11.43 1.67
C GLY A 507 -12.41 12.56 1.76
N LEU A 508 -12.12 13.79 1.31
CA LEU A 508 -13.09 14.90 1.33
C LEU A 508 -13.82 15.12 0.00
N ASN A 509 -13.28 14.58 -1.10
CA ASN A 509 -13.75 14.82 -2.46
C ASN A 509 -14.55 13.64 -3.01
N LEU A 510 -15.75 13.89 -3.54
CA LEU A 510 -16.54 12.85 -4.19
C LEU A 510 -15.96 12.52 -5.57
N THR A 511 -15.68 11.23 -5.81
CA THR A 511 -15.40 10.70 -7.15
C THR A 511 -16.50 9.72 -7.52
N LEU A 512 -17.05 9.87 -8.72
CA LEU A 512 -18.02 8.93 -9.27
C LEU A 512 -17.38 8.12 -10.40
N PHE A 513 -17.46 6.80 -10.27
CA PHE A 513 -16.72 5.85 -11.10
C PHE A 513 -17.56 5.34 -12.27
N ASN A 514 -16.96 5.34 -13.47
CA ASN A 514 -17.45 4.64 -14.66
C ASN A 514 -18.95 4.88 -14.98
N ILE A 515 -19.43 6.10 -14.90
CA ILE A 515 -20.82 6.45 -15.23
C ILE A 515 -20.97 6.59 -16.74
N LYS A 516 -21.87 5.80 -17.34
CA LYS A 516 -22.19 5.90 -18.77
C LYS A 516 -23.46 6.68 -19.07
N ASN A 517 -24.55 6.36 -18.36
CA ASN A 517 -25.88 6.91 -18.66
C ASN A 517 -25.93 8.45 -18.48
N GLU A 518 -26.47 9.16 -19.47
CA GLU A 518 -26.56 10.62 -19.50
C GLU A 518 -27.23 11.21 -18.24
N ALA A 519 -28.41 10.71 -17.86
CA ALA A 519 -29.14 11.22 -16.71
C ALA A 519 -28.34 11.03 -15.41
N LYS A 520 -27.59 9.93 -15.30
CA LYS A 520 -26.68 9.69 -14.16
C LYS A 520 -25.47 10.62 -14.16
N ILE A 521 -24.95 11.01 -15.32
CA ILE A 521 -23.85 12.00 -15.44
C ILE A 521 -24.35 13.36 -14.93
N LEU A 522 -25.51 13.83 -15.41
CA LEU A 522 -26.11 15.09 -14.98
C LEU A 522 -26.44 15.10 -13.48
N ALA A 523 -27.00 14.01 -12.96
CA ALA A 523 -27.21 13.86 -11.52
C ALA A 523 -25.88 13.82 -10.75
N GLY A 524 -24.84 13.21 -11.33
CA GLY A 524 -23.50 13.15 -10.78
C GLY A 524 -22.85 14.53 -10.60
N ILE A 525 -23.03 15.45 -11.56
CA ILE A 525 -22.56 16.84 -11.47
C ILE A 525 -23.14 17.53 -10.23
N LYS A 526 -24.47 17.43 -10.03
CA LYS A 526 -25.16 17.99 -8.87
C LYS A 526 -24.65 17.40 -7.56
N ARG A 527 -24.43 16.07 -7.54
CA ARG A 527 -23.87 15.36 -6.37
C ARG A 527 -22.46 15.84 -6.02
N VAL A 528 -21.61 16.04 -7.02
CA VAL A 528 -20.24 16.56 -6.81
C VAL A 528 -20.29 17.97 -6.24
N TRP A 529 -21.09 18.88 -6.81
CA TRP A 529 -21.26 20.22 -6.26
C TRP A 529 -21.81 20.23 -4.83
N ALA A 530 -22.80 19.38 -4.54
CA ALA A 530 -23.35 19.24 -3.20
C ALA A 530 -22.32 18.72 -2.20
N SER A 531 -21.41 17.82 -2.62
CA SER A 531 -20.45 17.16 -1.74
C SER A 531 -19.52 18.12 -0.97
N ALA A 532 -19.25 19.30 -1.54
CA ALA A 532 -18.48 20.35 -0.88
C ALA A 532 -19.15 20.83 0.42
N TYR A 533 -20.48 20.74 0.53
CA TYR A 533 -21.29 21.23 1.64
C TYR A 533 -21.76 20.15 2.62
N THR A 534 -21.13 18.97 2.60
CA THR A 534 -21.37 17.94 3.62
C THR A 534 -20.78 18.36 4.98
N GLU A 535 -21.30 17.78 6.07
CA GLU A 535 -20.80 18.02 7.42
C GLU A 535 -19.29 17.75 7.54
N ARG A 536 -18.81 16.62 7.00
CA ARG A 536 -17.39 16.25 7.01
C ARG A 536 -16.53 17.33 6.33
N SER A 537 -16.91 17.75 5.12
CA SER A 537 -16.19 18.78 4.37
C SER A 537 -16.25 20.14 5.06
N PHE A 538 -17.33 20.47 5.75
CA PHE A 538 -17.47 21.74 6.49
C PHE A 538 -16.65 21.77 7.79
N LYS A 539 -16.77 20.74 8.65
CA LYS A 539 -16.02 20.64 9.90
C LYS A 539 -14.51 20.72 9.67
N TRP A 540 -14.06 20.11 8.58
CA TRP A 540 -12.67 20.21 8.16
C TRP A 540 -12.30 21.66 7.81
N ARG A 541 -13.08 22.33 6.94
CA ARG A 541 -12.80 23.70 6.50
C ARG A 541 -12.73 24.71 7.64
N GLN A 542 -13.65 24.64 8.60
CA GLN A 542 -13.64 25.56 9.75
C GLN A 542 -12.36 25.50 10.60
N LYS A 543 -11.67 24.36 10.59
CA LYS A 543 -10.42 24.18 11.34
C LYS A 543 -9.23 24.89 10.69
N TYR A 544 -9.26 25.08 9.37
CA TYR A 544 -8.09 25.50 8.59
C TYR A 544 -8.29 26.80 7.79
N LEU A 545 -9.53 27.20 7.50
CA LEU A 545 -9.82 28.36 6.64
C LEU A 545 -10.42 29.52 7.42
N LEU A 546 -9.95 30.73 7.11
CA LEU A 546 -10.51 31.98 7.62
C LEU A 546 -11.79 32.41 6.89
N ASN A 547 -11.96 31.97 5.63
CA ASN A 547 -13.10 32.30 4.77
C ASN A 547 -13.74 31.03 4.15
N PRO A 548 -14.28 30.12 4.99
CA PRO A 548 -14.75 28.79 4.59
C PRO A 548 -15.95 28.78 3.61
N GLU A 549 -16.58 29.92 3.36
CA GLU A 549 -17.64 30.12 2.38
C GLU A 549 -17.14 30.23 0.93
N ASN A 550 -15.87 30.62 0.72
CA ASN A 550 -15.30 30.89 -0.61
C ASN A 550 -14.72 29.64 -1.28
N VAL A 551 -15.54 28.61 -1.36
CA VAL A 551 -15.17 27.30 -1.91
C VAL A 551 -15.94 27.05 -3.19
N TYR A 552 -15.19 26.86 -4.26
CA TYR A 552 -15.72 26.65 -5.59
C TYR A 552 -15.30 25.26 -6.04
N PRO A 553 -16.24 24.31 -6.19
CA PRO A 553 -15.98 23.04 -6.85
C PRO A 553 -15.94 23.22 -8.37
N SER A 554 -14.92 22.63 -8.98
CA SER A 554 -14.83 22.28 -10.39
C SER A 554 -15.00 20.77 -10.55
N ILE A 555 -15.27 20.31 -11.77
CA ILE A 555 -15.42 18.88 -12.06
C ILE A 555 -14.56 18.53 -13.25
N LEU A 556 -13.67 17.57 -13.05
CA LEU A 556 -12.92 16.93 -14.12
C LEU A 556 -13.69 15.70 -14.61
N ILE A 557 -14.06 15.69 -15.90
CA ILE A 557 -14.73 14.57 -16.56
C ILE A 557 -13.75 13.94 -17.54
N ILE A 558 -13.46 12.66 -17.34
CA ILE A 558 -12.54 11.88 -18.18
C ILE A 558 -13.15 10.53 -18.56
N PRO A 559 -12.89 9.99 -19.77
CA PRO A 559 -13.28 8.64 -20.12
C PRO A 559 -12.62 7.60 -19.21
N SER A 560 -13.35 6.54 -18.91
CA SER A 560 -12.82 5.40 -18.17
C SER A 560 -11.81 4.61 -18.99
N VAL A 561 -10.70 4.24 -18.36
CA VAL A 561 -9.75 3.25 -18.91
C VAL A 561 -9.88 1.97 -18.11
N ASP A 562 -10.44 0.93 -18.74
CA ASP A 562 -10.49 -0.42 -18.17
C ASP A 562 -9.10 -1.08 -18.26
N VAL A 563 -8.21 -0.65 -17.36
CA VAL A 563 -6.85 -1.19 -17.24
C VAL A 563 -6.85 -2.61 -16.70
N ASP A 564 -5.93 -3.42 -17.21
CA ASP A 564 -5.68 -4.77 -16.74
C ASP A 564 -4.94 -4.77 -15.39
N TYR A 565 -4.09 -3.77 -15.18
CA TYR A 565 -3.39 -3.50 -13.93
C TYR A 565 -3.06 -2.01 -13.79
N SER A 566 -3.07 -1.53 -12.55
CA SER A 566 -2.75 -0.14 -12.19
C SER A 566 -1.85 -0.09 -10.98
N GLY A 567 -1.07 0.98 -10.90
CA GLY A 567 0.04 1.05 -9.98
C GLY A 567 0.60 2.45 -9.79
N VAL A 568 1.60 2.49 -8.93
CA VAL A 568 2.39 3.67 -8.61
C VAL A 568 3.85 3.38 -8.90
N MET A 569 4.55 4.35 -9.48
CA MET A 569 6.00 4.37 -9.60
C MET A 569 6.54 5.59 -8.87
N ILE A 570 7.50 5.35 -7.99
CA ILE A 570 8.40 6.39 -7.51
C ILE A 570 9.67 6.35 -8.36
N THR A 571 10.06 7.48 -8.95
CA THR A 571 11.27 7.57 -9.78
C THR A 571 12.56 7.63 -8.95
N LYS A 572 12.63 6.81 -7.90
CA LYS A 572 13.73 6.68 -6.96
C LYS A 572 13.58 5.34 -6.21
N GLY A 573 14.69 4.68 -5.89
CA GLY A 573 14.71 3.56 -4.96
C GLY A 573 14.29 3.96 -3.54
N ILE A 574 13.24 3.33 -3.01
CA ILE A 574 12.76 3.47 -1.63
C ILE A 574 13.19 2.26 -0.82
N ASN A 575 13.91 2.50 0.29
CA ASN A 575 14.44 1.50 1.22
C ASN A 575 15.48 0.52 0.63
N ALA A 576 15.41 0.27 -0.68
CA ALA A 576 16.36 -0.45 -1.51
C ALA A 576 16.67 0.36 -2.79
N GLY A 577 17.80 0.08 -3.43
CA GLY A 577 18.23 0.74 -4.66
C GLY A 577 18.87 2.12 -4.47
N ALA A 578 19.16 2.77 -5.59
CA ALA A 578 19.78 4.08 -5.71
C ALA A 578 18.77 5.19 -6.09
N GLU A 579 19.23 6.44 -6.08
CA GLU A 579 18.43 7.62 -6.47
C GLU A 579 17.92 7.57 -7.93
N GLU A 580 18.61 6.81 -8.79
CA GLU A 580 18.26 6.67 -10.21
C GLU A 580 17.36 5.45 -10.48
N ASP A 581 17.23 4.53 -9.53
CA ASP A 581 16.36 3.34 -9.66
C ASP A 581 14.89 3.72 -9.48
N LEU A 582 13.98 2.77 -9.73
CA LEU A 582 12.53 2.97 -9.63
C LEU A 582 11.94 1.99 -8.63
N THR A 583 11.10 2.47 -7.73
CA THR A 583 10.26 1.59 -6.90
C THR A 583 8.85 1.61 -7.47
N VAL A 584 8.35 0.46 -7.91
CA VAL A 584 7.01 0.33 -8.50
C VAL A 584 6.16 -0.59 -7.66
N ALA A 585 4.86 -0.33 -7.58
CA ALA A 585 3.89 -1.27 -7.03
C ALA A 585 2.61 -1.31 -7.86
N PHE A 586 2.17 -2.51 -8.20
CA PHE A 586 1.06 -2.75 -9.13
C PHE A 586 0.04 -3.74 -8.58
N SER A 587 -1.23 -3.48 -8.86
CA SER A 587 -2.36 -4.36 -8.56
C SER A 587 -3.16 -4.62 -9.83
N ARG A 588 -3.90 -5.74 -9.85
CA ARG A 588 -4.80 -6.06 -10.97
C ARG A 588 -5.99 -5.08 -11.00
N GLY A 589 -6.48 -4.79 -12.19
CA GLY A 589 -7.61 -3.90 -12.42
C GLY A 589 -7.34 -2.45 -12.01
N ALA A 590 -8.42 -1.70 -11.78
CA ALA A 590 -8.39 -0.28 -11.44
C ALA A 590 -8.31 -0.05 -9.91
N GLY A 591 -7.45 0.88 -9.49
CA GLY A 591 -7.46 1.48 -8.14
C GLY A 591 -6.74 0.69 -7.04
N GLY A 592 -6.26 -0.53 -7.30
CA GLY A 592 -5.81 -1.41 -6.21
C GLY A 592 -4.55 -0.97 -5.47
N ALA A 593 -3.50 -0.49 -6.17
CA ALA A 593 -2.19 -0.27 -5.55
C ALA A 593 -2.09 0.96 -4.63
N VAL A 594 -2.98 1.94 -4.81
CA VAL A 594 -2.99 3.23 -4.09
C VAL A 594 -3.66 3.12 -2.71
N ASP A 595 -4.67 2.26 -2.58
CA ASP A 595 -5.52 2.13 -1.39
C ASP A 595 -4.93 1.21 -0.30
N GLY A 596 -3.60 1.02 -0.28
CA GLY A 596 -2.91 0.22 0.73
C GLY A 596 -3.08 -1.29 0.59
N GLN A 597 -3.69 -1.77 -0.51
CA GLN A 597 -3.78 -3.20 -0.82
C GLN A 597 -2.39 -3.80 -1.02
N SER A 598 -2.27 -5.12 -0.81
CA SER A 598 -1.04 -5.83 -1.11
C SER A 598 -0.83 -5.89 -2.62
N ALA A 599 0.18 -5.14 -3.08
CA ALA A 599 0.51 -4.95 -4.48
C ALA A 599 1.84 -5.64 -4.83
N GLU A 600 1.99 -6.06 -6.08
CA GLU A 600 3.26 -6.53 -6.60
C GLU A 600 4.25 -5.36 -6.66
N THR A 601 5.21 -5.36 -5.75
CA THR A 601 6.21 -4.32 -5.56
C THR A 601 7.56 -4.77 -6.12
N ARG A 602 8.17 -3.96 -6.97
CA ARG A 602 9.48 -4.22 -7.57
C ARG A 602 10.43 -3.03 -7.43
N LEU A 603 11.72 -3.34 -7.35
CA LEU A 603 12.80 -2.38 -7.61
C LEU A 603 13.28 -2.60 -9.05
N ILE A 604 13.11 -1.60 -9.91
CA ILE A 604 13.58 -1.63 -11.30
C ILE A 604 14.84 -0.75 -11.39
N THR A 605 15.95 -1.37 -11.74
CA THR A 605 17.21 -0.68 -12.03
C THR A 605 17.34 -0.44 -13.53
N LYS A 606 18.46 0.14 -13.95
CA LYS A 606 18.79 0.31 -15.37
C LYS A 606 18.84 -1.02 -16.14
N THR A 607 19.24 -2.11 -15.49
CA THR A 607 19.52 -3.40 -16.14
C THR A 607 18.62 -4.53 -15.66
N ASP A 608 18.18 -4.47 -14.41
CA ASP A 608 17.53 -5.58 -13.72
C ASP A 608 16.21 -5.13 -13.09
N ASP A 609 15.40 -6.10 -12.67
CA ASP A 609 14.25 -5.89 -11.81
C ASP A 609 14.22 -6.93 -10.68
N TYR A 610 13.93 -6.48 -9.46
CA TYR A 610 13.92 -7.30 -8.26
C TYR A 610 12.53 -7.29 -7.65
N LEU A 611 11.95 -8.47 -7.42
CA LEU A 611 10.69 -8.62 -6.69
C LEU A 611 10.93 -8.31 -5.21
N LEU A 612 10.23 -7.29 -4.69
CA LEU A 612 10.26 -6.93 -3.27
C LEU A 612 9.08 -7.53 -2.50
N ALA A 613 7.90 -7.52 -3.13
CA ALA A 613 6.70 -8.16 -2.59
C ALA A 613 5.78 -8.59 -3.73
N PRO A 614 5.17 -9.78 -3.69
CA PRO A 614 4.13 -10.16 -4.64
C PRO A 614 2.77 -9.58 -4.22
N ALA A 615 1.85 -9.48 -5.17
CA ALA A 615 0.47 -9.11 -4.87
C ALA A 615 -0.24 -10.24 -4.09
N ARG A 616 -0.99 -9.86 -3.06
CA ARG A 616 -1.80 -10.77 -2.22
C ARG A 616 -3.26 -10.31 -2.10
N GLN A 617 -3.72 -9.51 -3.06
CA GLN A 617 -5.13 -9.13 -3.21
C GLN A 617 -5.87 -10.12 -4.13
N ALA A 618 -6.76 -10.94 -3.57
CA ALA A 618 -7.46 -12.00 -4.31
C ALA A 618 -8.50 -11.46 -5.29
N ASP A 619 -9.03 -10.27 -5.02
CA ASP A 619 -10.06 -9.62 -5.81
C ASP A 619 -9.57 -8.32 -6.48
N TYR A 620 -10.20 -7.95 -7.59
CA TYR A 620 -9.92 -6.71 -8.29
C TYR A 620 -11.14 -6.19 -9.03
N ILE A 621 -11.12 -4.90 -9.37
CA ILE A 621 -12.22 -4.21 -10.04
C ILE A 621 -11.86 -3.95 -11.50
N ARG A 622 -12.82 -4.24 -12.39
CA ARG A 622 -12.81 -3.84 -13.81
C ARG A 622 -13.91 -2.83 -14.09
N LEU A 623 -13.70 -2.05 -15.14
CA LEU A 623 -14.55 -0.93 -15.57
C LEU A 623 -15.25 -1.27 -16.90
N PRO A 624 -16.37 -2.01 -16.87
CA PRO A 624 -17.04 -2.43 -18.09
C PRO A 624 -17.51 -1.25 -18.96
N ASN A 625 -17.57 -1.47 -20.27
CA ASN A 625 -17.99 -0.47 -21.26
C ASN A 625 -19.47 -0.04 -21.15
N TYR A 626 -20.30 -0.77 -20.39
CA TYR A 626 -21.68 -0.43 -20.10
C TYR A 626 -21.83 0.46 -18.84
N GLY A 627 -20.73 0.74 -18.14
CA GLY A 627 -20.69 1.55 -16.92
C GLY A 627 -20.78 0.75 -15.61
N GLY A 628 -20.47 1.38 -14.49
CA GLY A 628 -20.38 0.77 -13.16
C GLY A 628 -19.06 0.03 -12.92
N THR A 629 -18.97 -0.78 -11.87
CA THR A 629 -17.78 -1.57 -11.57
C THR A 629 -18.16 -3.05 -11.51
N LYS A 630 -17.21 -3.94 -11.84
CA LYS A 630 -17.39 -5.38 -11.66
C LYS A 630 -16.18 -5.99 -10.98
N LYS A 631 -16.44 -6.78 -9.93
CA LYS A 631 -15.45 -7.49 -9.14
C LYS A 631 -15.07 -8.82 -9.83
N TYR A 632 -13.79 -9.14 -9.84
CA TYR A 632 -13.19 -10.38 -10.34
C TYR A 632 -12.20 -10.95 -9.32
N TYR A 633 -11.79 -12.20 -9.50
CA TYR A 633 -10.86 -12.91 -8.61
C TYR A 633 -9.65 -13.48 -9.37
N THR A 634 -8.53 -13.70 -8.67
CA THR A 634 -7.27 -14.21 -9.21
C THR A 634 -6.66 -15.30 -8.31
N SER A 635 -5.82 -16.16 -8.89
CA SER A 635 -5.16 -17.29 -8.21
C SER A 635 -3.66 -17.07 -7.95
N PHE A 636 -3.17 -15.82 -7.98
CA PHE A 636 -1.77 -15.39 -7.76
C PHE A 636 -0.65 -16.04 -8.59
N ASN A 637 -0.94 -17.09 -9.36
CA ASN A 637 -0.01 -17.94 -10.09
C ASN A 637 0.71 -17.29 -11.27
N LYS A 638 0.58 -15.97 -11.45
CA LYS A 638 1.25 -15.18 -12.47
C LYS A 638 1.60 -13.81 -11.92
N GLU A 639 2.74 -13.29 -12.35
CA GLU A 639 3.10 -11.89 -12.16
C GLU A 639 2.06 -10.94 -12.80
N ILE A 640 2.04 -9.71 -12.30
CA ILE A 640 1.22 -8.62 -12.80
C ILE A 640 1.94 -7.89 -13.93
N LEU A 641 3.21 -7.52 -13.71
CA LEU A 641 4.03 -6.85 -14.72
C LEU A 641 4.85 -7.86 -15.50
N ASN A 642 4.74 -7.82 -16.82
CA ASN A 642 5.61 -8.57 -17.73
C ASN A 642 6.86 -7.75 -18.12
N GLU A 643 7.82 -8.37 -18.81
CA GLU A 643 9.07 -7.72 -19.23
C GLU A 643 8.86 -6.46 -20.09
N ASP A 644 7.92 -6.48 -21.04
CA ASP A 644 7.61 -5.32 -21.89
C ASP A 644 7.07 -4.13 -21.07
N ASN A 645 6.29 -4.41 -20.02
CA ASN A 645 5.84 -3.36 -19.10
C ASN A 645 7.01 -2.76 -18.33
N ILE A 646 7.96 -3.57 -17.86
CA ILE A 646 9.16 -3.09 -17.14
C ILE A 646 9.98 -2.15 -18.03
N ASP A 647 10.16 -2.49 -19.31
CA ASP A 647 10.88 -1.63 -20.26
C ASP A 647 10.14 -0.33 -20.56
N LYS A 648 8.82 -0.39 -20.76
CA LYS A 648 7.97 0.81 -20.90
C LYS A 648 8.03 1.71 -19.66
N ILE A 649 8.12 1.13 -18.47
CA ILE A 649 8.31 1.87 -17.21
C ILE A 649 9.66 2.59 -17.20
N ARG A 650 10.76 1.92 -17.58
CA ARG A 650 12.10 2.55 -17.67
C ARG A 650 12.12 3.70 -18.67
N GLU A 651 11.55 3.48 -19.85
CA GLU A 651 11.44 4.52 -20.89
C GLU A 651 10.63 5.71 -20.37
N PHE A 652 9.46 5.44 -19.78
CA PHE A 652 8.58 6.46 -19.28
C PHE A 652 9.20 7.27 -18.13
N ALA A 653 9.89 6.62 -17.18
CA ALA A 653 10.62 7.30 -16.11
C ALA A 653 11.69 8.27 -16.67
N THR A 654 12.38 7.86 -17.74
CA THR A 654 13.35 8.72 -18.45
C THR A 654 12.65 9.93 -19.08
N GLN A 655 11.48 9.74 -19.69
CA GLN A 655 10.67 10.83 -20.25
C GLN A 655 10.17 11.79 -19.16
N VAL A 656 9.74 11.28 -18.01
CA VAL A 656 9.31 12.08 -16.84
C VAL A 656 10.44 12.97 -16.34
N ARG A 657 11.62 12.40 -16.07
CA ARG A 657 12.81 13.17 -15.64
C ARG A 657 13.19 14.25 -16.65
N LYS A 658 13.10 13.97 -17.95
CA LYS A 658 13.43 14.92 -19.02
C LYS A 658 12.40 16.04 -19.19
N LYS A 659 11.12 15.70 -19.33
CA LYS A 659 10.05 16.66 -19.65
C LYS A 659 9.64 17.49 -18.44
N ILE A 660 9.40 16.84 -17.30
CA ILE A 660 8.92 17.52 -16.09
C ILE A 660 10.08 18.15 -15.34
N GLY A 661 11.21 17.44 -15.20
CA GLY A 661 12.40 17.97 -14.53
C GLY A 661 13.00 19.21 -15.22
N ALA A 662 12.77 19.39 -16.53
CA ALA A 662 13.15 20.60 -17.24
C ALA A 662 12.28 21.82 -16.84
N LYS A 663 10.98 21.63 -16.60
CA LYS A 663 10.08 22.72 -16.18
C LYS A 663 10.29 23.14 -14.72
N THR A 664 10.58 22.20 -13.82
CA THR A 664 10.71 22.49 -12.38
C THR A 664 12.08 23.05 -11.98
N GLY A 665 13.06 23.07 -12.88
CA GLY A 665 14.42 23.53 -12.61
C GLY A 665 15.23 22.60 -11.69
N ASN A 666 14.62 21.54 -11.14
CA ASN A 666 15.28 20.56 -10.28
C ASN A 666 15.37 19.20 -10.97
N LYS A 667 16.47 18.98 -11.69
CA LYS A 667 16.75 17.71 -12.40
C LYS A 667 16.89 16.49 -11.48
N LYS A 668 17.06 16.69 -10.16
CA LYS A 668 17.17 15.62 -9.16
C LYS A 668 15.87 15.36 -8.40
N GLN A 669 14.77 16.03 -8.76
CA GLN A 669 13.47 15.78 -8.15
C GLN A 669 12.97 14.40 -8.55
N ALA A 670 12.67 13.56 -7.56
CA ALA A 670 11.94 12.31 -7.78
C ALA A 670 10.43 12.60 -7.90
N TYR A 671 9.71 11.75 -8.60
CA TYR A 671 8.28 11.88 -8.85
C TYR A 671 7.53 10.64 -8.38
N ASP A 672 6.34 10.89 -7.84
CA ASP A 672 5.30 9.91 -7.58
C ASP A 672 4.35 9.89 -8.78
N VAL A 673 4.21 8.75 -9.43
CA VAL A 673 3.51 8.61 -10.72
C VAL A 673 2.47 7.50 -10.63
N GLU A 674 1.20 7.85 -10.82
CA GLU A 674 0.09 6.90 -10.86
C GLU A 674 -0.28 6.60 -12.33
N PHE A 675 -0.28 5.32 -12.71
CA PHE A 675 -0.53 4.88 -14.08
C PHE A 675 -1.04 3.44 -14.12
N GLY A 676 -1.48 2.98 -15.29
CA GLY A 676 -1.87 1.60 -15.51
C GLY A 676 -1.61 1.14 -16.92
N PHE A 677 -1.82 -0.15 -17.16
CA PHE A 677 -1.69 -0.75 -18.48
C PHE A 677 -3.02 -1.32 -18.92
N LYS A 678 -3.33 -1.10 -20.19
CA LYS A 678 -4.42 -1.76 -20.90
C LYS A 678 -3.84 -2.32 -22.19
N ASP A 679 -3.91 -3.63 -22.38
CA ASP A 679 -3.32 -4.30 -23.55
C ASP A 679 -1.83 -3.88 -23.75
N ASP A 680 -1.06 -3.92 -22.66
CA ASP A 680 0.34 -3.44 -22.56
C ASP A 680 0.57 -1.96 -22.93
N LYS A 681 -0.48 -1.17 -23.19
CA LYS A 681 -0.36 0.28 -23.39
C LYS A 681 -0.41 1.00 -22.04
N LEU A 682 0.62 1.79 -21.75
CA LEU A 682 0.69 2.66 -20.58
C LEU A 682 -0.30 3.83 -20.67
N TRP A 683 -1.08 4.01 -19.61
CA TRP A 683 -2.01 5.12 -19.39
C TRP A 683 -1.65 5.86 -18.10
N LEU A 684 -1.36 7.15 -18.22
CA LEU A 684 -0.96 8.01 -17.13
C LEU A 684 -2.18 8.67 -16.47
N PHE A 685 -2.26 8.59 -15.14
CA PHE A 685 -3.38 9.13 -14.35
C PHE A 685 -3.00 10.34 -13.53
N GLN A 686 -1.79 10.36 -12.96
CA GLN A 686 -1.31 11.46 -12.12
C GLN A 686 0.21 11.46 -12.01
N ILE A 687 0.81 12.65 -11.85
CA ILE A 687 2.20 12.82 -11.44
C ILE A 687 2.27 13.90 -10.38
N ARG A 688 3.05 13.66 -9.33
CA ARG A 688 3.37 14.62 -8.27
C ARG A 688 4.86 14.61 -7.95
N PRO A 689 5.44 15.71 -7.46
CA PRO A 689 6.77 15.66 -6.84
C PRO A 689 6.75 14.71 -5.64
N PHE A 690 7.71 13.79 -5.60
CA PHE A 690 7.95 12.95 -4.42
C PHE A 690 8.71 13.74 -3.37
N VAL A 691 8.08 13.97 -2.21
CA VAL A 691 8.65 14.77 -1.12
C VAL A 691 8.99 13.86 0.05
N GLU A 692 10.22 13.97 0.53
CA GLU A 692 10.70 13.31 1.74
C GLU A 692 11.00 14.36 2.79
N ASN A 693 10.77 14.05 4.07
CA ASN A 693 11.14 14.95 5.15
C ASN A 693 12.67 15.10 5.24
N LYS A 694 13.20 16.21 4.72
CA LYS A 694 14.65 16.49 4.75
C LYS A 694 15.15 16.70 6.18
N GLN A 695 14.35 17.28 7.07
CA GLN A 695 14.73 17.56 8.46
C GLN A 695 14.91 16.28 9.27
N ALA A 696 14.03 15.29 9.08
CA ALA A 696 14.20 13.97 9.67
C ALA A 696 15.50 13.33 9.16
N LYS A 697 15.72 13.28 7.84
CA LYS A 697 16.95 12.70 7.27
C LYS A 697 18.24 13.40 7.71
N SER A 698 18.21 14.71 7.90
CA SER A 698 19.37 15.49 8.33
C SER A 698 19.43 15.70 9.84
N SER A 699 18.59 15.03 10.64
CA SER A 699 18.59 15.17 12.09
C SER A 699 19.92 14.72 12.68
N ASP A 700 20.57 15.61 13.43
CA ASP A 700 21.83 15.30 14.13
C ASP A 700 21.66 14.13 15.10
N TYR A 701 20.53 14.10 15.82
CA TYR A 701 20.17 12.99 16.70
C TYR A 701 20.01 11.67 15.92
N LEU A 702 19.24 11.66 14.81
CA LEU A 702 19.09 10.42 14.04
C LEU A 702 20.41 9.95 13.43
N ASN A 703 21.29 10.88 13.06
CA ASN A 703 22.66 10.56 12.62
C ASN A 703 23.53 10.01 13.76
N SER A 704 23.37 10.49 14.99
CA SER A 704 24.14 10.02 16.15
C SER A 704 23.80 8.58 16.53
N ILE A 705 22.54 8.18 16.36
CA ILE A 705 22.08 6.79 16.59
C ILE A 705 22.20 5.87 15.36
N THR A 706 22.64 6.40 14.21
CA THR A 706 22.82 5.63 12.98
C THR A 706 24.15 4.85 13.02
N PRO A 707 24.14 3.50 12.89
CA PRO A 707 25.38 2.73 12.94
C PRO A 707 26.30 3.02 11.76
N LYS A 708 27.61 3.13 12.02
CA LYS A 708 28.65 3.23 11.00
C LYS A 708 29.07 1.82 10.57
N ILE A 709 28.55 1.35 9.45
CA ILE A 709 28.79 -0.02 8.95
C ILE A 709 29.79 0.02 7.80
N SER A 710 30.88 -0.75 7.91
CA SER A 710 31.74 -1.07 6.77
C SER A 710 31.09 -2.19 5.95
N SER A 711 30.31 -1.82 4.94
CA SER A 711 29.58 -2.78 4.09
C SER A 711 30.49 -3.75 3.30
N SER A 712 31.78 -3.46 3.18
CA SER A 712 32.80 -4.27 2.50
C SER A 712 33.50 -5.29 3.40
N THR A 713 33.20 -5.31 4.70
CA THR A 713 33.75 -6.31 5.61
C THR A 713 33.30 -7.70 5.17
N LYS A 714 34.25 -8.63 5.10
CA LYS A 714 34.00 -10.02 4.71
C LYS A 714 33.86 -10.91 5.94
N VAL A 715 32.99 -11.91 5.80
CA VAL A 715 32.68 -12.95 6.79
C VAL A 715 32.92 -14.29 6.11
N ASN A 716 33.51 -15.26 6.82
CA ASN A 716 33.70 -16.58 6.25
C ASN A 716 32.39 -17.35 6.25
N ILE A 717 32.05 -18.04 5.15
CA ILE A 717 30.77 -18.76 5.06
C ILE A 717 30.67 -19.96 6.02
N ASN A 718 31.80 -20.46 6.54
CA ASN A 718 31.83 -21.54 7.54
C ASN A 718 31.94 -21.00 8.98
N GLU A 719 31.67 -19.71 9.20
CA GLU A 719 31.63 -19.14 10.55
C GLU A 719 30.46 -19.71 11.36
N LYS A 720 30.70 -20.01 12.64
CA LYS A 720 29.70 -20.58 13.54
C LYS A 720 28.61 -19.57 13.89
N ILE A 721 27.37 -20.04 13.96
CA ILE A 721 26.17 -19.21 14.14
C ILE A 721 25.24 -19.68 15.27
#